data_AF-A0A3Q7V5U7-F1
#
_entry.id   AF-A0A3Q7V5U7-F1
#
_cell.length_a   1.000
_cell.length_b   1.000
_cell.length_c   1.000
_cell.angle_alpha   90.00
_cell.angle_beta   90.00
_cell.angle_gamma   90.00
#
_symmetry.space_group_name_H-M   'P 1'
#
loop_
_entity.id
_entity.type
_entity.pdbx_description
1 polymer ?
#
loop_
_entity_poly.entity_id
_entity_poly.type
_entity_poly.pdbx_seq_one_letter_code
_entity_poly.pdbx_strand_id
1 'polypeptide(L)'
;MDLAYVCEWERWPKSTHCPSVPLACAWSCRNLIAFTTDLRNDDQDLTRMIHILDTEHPWDVHSVNSEHSEAITCLEWDQSGSRLLSADADGQIKCWSMADHLANSWESHVGSLVEGDPIVALSWLHNGVKLALHVEKSGASSFGEKFSRVKFSPSLTLFGGKPMEGWIAVTVSGLVTVSLLKPSGQVLTSTESLCRLRGRVALADIAFTGGGNIVVATADGSSASPVQFYKVCVSVVSEKCRIDTEILPSLFMRCTTDLNRKDKFPAITHLKFLARDMSEQVLLCASSQTSSIVECWSLRKEGLPVNNVFQQISPVVGDKQPMILKWRILSATNDLDRVSAVALPKLPISLTNTDLKVASDTQFYPGLGLALAFHDGSVHIVHRLSLQSMAVFYSSAAPRSADEPAIKRPRTAGPAVHFKAMQLSWTSLALVGIDNHGKLSMLRISPSMGHTLDVSLALRHLLFLLEYCMVTGYDWWDTLLHVQPGMVQSLVEKLHEEYTRQNAALQQVLSTRILAMKASLCKLSPCTVARVCDYHAKLFLVAVSSTLKSLLRPHFLNTPDKSPGDRLTEVCTKITDADIDKVMINLKTEEFVLDMNTLQALQQLLQWVGDFVLYLLASLPNQGSPLRPGHSFLRDGTSLGMLRELMVVIRIWGLLKPSCLPVYTATSDTQDSMSLLFRLLTKLWICCRDEGPTSEPDEALVDECCLLPSQLLIPSLDWLPVSDGLVSRLQPKQPLRLHFGKAPTLPTSASTLQLDGLIRAPGQPKIDHLRRLHLGAYPTEECKTCTRCGCVTMLRSPNKTTAVKQWEQRWIKNCVCGGLWRRVPLSYP
;
A
#
# COMPACT_ATOMS: atom_id res chain seq x y z
N MET A 1 -0.17 -8.23 21.14
CA MET A 1 0.80 -7.42 20.38
C MET A 1 2.17 -8.02 20.60
N ASP A 2 3.00 -8.01 19.57
CA ASP A 2 4.30 -8.67 19.58
C ASP A 2 5.27 -7.95 18.66
N LEU A 3 6.55 -7.92 19.03
CA LEU A 3 7.60 -7.26 18.25
C LEU A 3 7.98 -8.15 17.07
N ALA A 4 7.79 -7.65 15.84
CA ALA A 4 8.14 -8.36 14.61
C ALA A 4 9.63 -8.21 14.29
N TYR A 5 10.11 -6.98 14.26
CA TYR A 5 11.51 -6.68 14.05
C TYR A 5 11.85 -5.31 14.60
N VAL A 6 13.15 -5.08 14.71
CA VAL A 6 13.72 -3.78 14.95
C VAL A 6 14.83 -3.49 13.95
N CYS A 7 14.85 -2.28 13.39
CA CYS A 7 15.94 -1.78 12.58
C CYS A 7 16.70 -0.66 13.32
N GLU A 8 18.03 -0.76 13.38
CA GLU A 8 18.92 0.15 14.10
C GLU A 8 19.99 0.73 13.17
N TRP A 9 20.50 1.92 13.52
CA TRP A 9 21.68 2.50 12.89
C TRP A 9 22.95 1.84 13.41
N GLU A 10 23.91 1.56 12.53
CA GLU A 10 25.27 1.23 12.98
C GLU A 10 25.89 2.47 13.66
N ARG A 11 26.71 2.25 14.68
CA ARG A 11 27.40 3.34 15.39
C ARG A 11 28.69 3.68 14.66
N TRP A 12 28.76 4.87 14.08
CA TRP A 12 29.97 5.38 13.43
C TRP A 12 30.65 6.42 14.32
N PRO A 13 31.99 6.38 14.51
CA PRO A 13 32.69 7.31 15.39
C PRO A 13 32.64 8.79 14.97
N LYS A 14 32.45 9.08 13.68
CA LYS A 14 32.59 10.42 13.07
C LYS A 14 31.27 11.09 12.65
N SER A 15 30.18 10.33 12.62
CA SER A 15 28.86 10.84 12.20
C SER A 15 27.80 9.98 12.87
N THR A 16 26.96 10.58 13.71
CA THR A 16 25.96 9.81 14.47
C THR A 16 24.58 10.34 14.16
N HIS A 17 23.70 9.45 13.69
CA HIS A 17 22.27 9.71 13.65
C HIS A 17 21.74 9.82 15.08
N CYS A 18 21.15 10.96 15.41
CA CYS A 18 20.39 11.15 16.63
C CYS A 18 18.92 11.46 16.28
N PRO A 19 17.96 11.05 17.13
CA PRO A 19 16.55 11.34 16.86
C PRO A 19 16.28 12.85 16.89
N SER A 20 15.53 13.32 15.89
CA SER A 20 15.11 14.73 15.79
C SER A 20 14.22 15.14 16.95
N VAL A 21 14.22 16.43 17.26
CA VAL A 21 13.35 17.04 18.28
C VAL A 21 12.62 18.24 17.65
N PRO A 22 11.32 18.12 17.30
CA PRO A 22 10.47 16.94 17.43
C PRO A 22 10.83 15.81 16.45
N LEU A 23 10.35 14.60 16.75
CA LEU A 23 10.49 13.43 15.90
C LEU A 23 9.19 13.23 15.11
N ALA A 24 9.26 13.30 13.79
CA ALA A 24 8.12 13.04 12.91
C ALA A 24 8.22 11.66 12.24
N CYS A 25 7.08 10.96 12.12
CA CYS A 25 6.97 9.74 11.30
C CYS A 25 5.59 9.62 10.65
N ALA A 26 5.55 9.01 9.46
CA ALA A 26 4.35 8.84 8.65
C ALA A 26 4.37 7.50 7.89
N TRP A 27 3.20 6.87 7.71
CA TRP A 27 3.06 5.57 7.00
C TRP A 27 2.01 5.67 5.89
N SER A 28 2.45 5.48 4.64
CA SER A 28 1.64 5.55 3.41
C SER A 28 0.79 4.31 3.14
N CYS A 29 -0.20 4.44 2.26
CA CYS A 29 -1.05 3.33 1.81
C CYS A 29 -0.34 2.33 0.87
N ARG A 30 0.92 2.63 0.48
CA ARG A 30 1.80 1.76 -0.31
C ARG A 30 2.86 1.04 0.53
N ASN A 31 2.70 1.03 1.86
CA ASN A 31 3.63 0.45 2.81
C ASN A 31 5.06 1.03 2.78
N LEU A 32 5.14 2.33 2.46
CA LEU A 32 6.33 3.14 2.73
C LEU A 32 6.21 3.87 4.06
N ILE A 33 7.28 3.82 4.84
CA ILE A 33 7.44 4.53 6.11
C ILE A 33 8.43 5.67 5.90
N ALA A 34 8.05 6.87 6.34
CA ALA A 34 8.93 8.02 6.42
C ALA A 34 9.17 8.42 7.88
N PHE A 35 10.40 8.77 8.24
CA PHE A 35 10.74 9.30 9.56
C PHE A 35 11.95 10.24 9.50
N THR A 36 12.17 11.00 10.57
CA THR A 36 13.22 12.02 10.65
C THR A 36 14.34 11.62 11.61
N THR A 37 15.57 11.99 11.29
CA THR A 37 16.68 12.03 12.26
C THR A 37 17.53 13.27 12.00
N ASP A 38 18.34 13.66 12.98
CA ASP A 38 19.39 14.65 12.80
C ASP A 38 20.71 13.90 12.66
N LEU A 39 21.48 14.24 11.63
CA LEU A 39 22.85 13.75 11.46
C LEU A 39 23.80 14.79 12.05
N ARG A 40 24.50 14.42 13.13
CA ARG A 40 25.52 15.26 13.75
C ARG A 40 26.89 14.97 13.13
N ASN A 41 27.50 16.00 12.56
CA ASN A 41 28.85 15.95 12.01
C ASN A 41 29.90 16.37 13.06
N ASP A 42 31.18 16.18 12.74
CA ASP A 42 32.33 16.52 13.62
C ASP A 42 32.31 18.01 14.05
N ASP A 43 31.87 18.91 13.17
CA ASP A 43 31.74 20.35 13.43
C ASP A 43 30.50 20.72 14.29
N GLN A 44 29.76 19.71 14.77
CA GLN A 44 28.50 19.81 15.53
C GLN A 44 27.29 20.38 14.78
N ASP A 45 27.43 20.73 13.50
CA ASP A 45 26.30 21.06 12.65
C ASP A 45 25.34 19.88 12.51
N LEU A 46 24.04 20.19 12.60
CA LEU A 46 22.96 19.22 12.47
C LEU A 46 22.41 19.27 11.06
N THR A 47 22.55 18.17 10.32
CA THR A 47 21.87 17.99 9.04
C THR A 47 20.52 17.29 9.26
N ARG A 48 19.43 17.89 8.81
CA ARG A 48 18.07 17.35 8.97
C ARG A 48 17.81 16.29 7.91
N MET A 49 17.62 15.04 8.33
CA MET A 49 17.46 13.90 7.43
C MET A 49 16.02 13.41 7.39
N ILE A 50 15.55 13.06 6.19
CA ILE A 50 14.33 12.28 6.00
C ILE A 50 14.72 10.88 5.50
N HIS A 51 14.19 9.87 6.17
CA HIS A 51 14.41 8.46 5.85
C HIS A 51 13.12 7.86 5.32
N ILE A 52 13.18 7.18 4.18
CA ILE A 52 12.05 6.49 3.55
C ILE A 52 12.44 5.03 3.30
N LEU A 53 11.59 4.10 3.71
CA LEU A 53 11.81 2.66 3.50
C LEU A 53 10.52 1.92 3.16
N ASP A 54 10.67 0.78 2.49
CA ASP A 54 9.62 -0.22 2.25
C ASP A 54 9.65 -1.27 3.38
N THR A 55 8.48 -1.65 3.90
CA THR A 55 8.38 -2.63 4.99
C THR A 55 8.85 -4.04 4.64
N GLU A 56 8.92 -4.40 3.36
CA GLU A 56 9.50 -5.65 2.88
C GLU A 56 11.03 -5.66 2.97
N HIS A 57 11.68 -4.49 2.85
CA HIS A 57 13.13 -4.33 2.82
C HIS A 57 13.58 -3.19 3.75
N PRO A 58 13.31 -3.25 5.08
CA PRO A 58 13.56 -2.12 5.99
C PRO A 58 15.05 -1.77 6.17
N TRP A 59 15.96 -2.64 5.75
CA TRP A 59 17.40 -2.34 5.69
C TRP A 59 17.78 -1.46 4.49
N ASP A 60 17.02 -1.48 3.40
CA ASP A 60 17.26 -0.69 2.18
C ASP A 60 16.62 0.70 2.34
N VAL A 61 16.98 1.39 3.44
CA VAL A 61 16.48 2.72 3.76
C VAL A 61 17.11 3.76 2.84
N HIS A 62 16.27 4.58 2.21
CA HIS A 62 16.71 5.75 1.48
C HIS A 62 16.76 6.95 2.42
N SER A 63 17.94 7.57 2.56
CA SER A 63 18.15 8.72 3.44
C SER A 63 18.48 9.95 2.60
N VAL A 64 17.71 11.02 2.78
CA VAL A 64 17.83 12.27 2.01
C VAL A 64 18.15 13.43 2.94
N ASN A 65 19.12 14.26 2.56
CA ASN A 65 19.29 15.56 3.19
C ASN A 65 18.08 16.42 2.84
N SER A 66 17.29 16.77 3.84
CA SER A 66 16.02 17.46 3.62
C SER A 66 16.19 18.92 3.22
N GLU A 67 17.40 19.47 3.39
CA GLU A 67 17.72 20.89 3.18
C GLU A 67 16.80 21.85 3.97
N HIS A 68 16.14 21.35 5.02
CA HIS A 68 15.46 22.19 6.02
C HIS A 68 16.52 22.82 6.93
N SER A 69 16.38 24.11 7.21
CA SER A 69 17.25 24.85 8.15
C SER A 69 16.97 24.45 9.59
N GLU A 70 15.69 24.22 9.90
CA GLU A 70 15.23 23.95 11.26
C GLU A 70 14.64 22.54 11.43
N ALA A 71 14.32 22.18 12.67
CA ALA A 71 13.77 20.87 12.99
C ALA A 71 12.45 20.62 12.23
N ILE A 72 12.36 19.46 11.58
CA ILE A 72 11.18 19.03 10.84
C ILE A 72 10.06 18.69 11.84
N THR A 73 8.93 19.39 11.73
CA THR A 73 7.80 19.25 12.66
C THR A 73 6.71 18.33 12.12
N CYS A 74 6.58 18.21 10.79
CA CYS A 74 5.49 17.48 10.14
C CYS A 74 5.98 16.60 8.99
N LEU A 75 5.38 15.43 8.84
CA LEU A 75 5.50 14.55 7.68
C LEU A 75 4.11 14.03 7.27
N GLU A 76 3.70 14.23 6.02
CA GLU A 76 2.36 13.83 5.56
C GLU A 76 2.35 13.23 4.15
N TRP A 77 1.86 11.99 4.05
CA TRP A 77 1.70 11.29 2.78
C TRP A 77 0.45 11.77 2.03
N ASP A 78 0.55 11.88 0.70
CA ASP A 78 -0.63 12.07 -0.14
C ASP A 78 -1.51 10.80 -0.17
N GLN A 79 -2.76 10.93 -0.61
CA GLN A 79 -3.71 9.80 -0.60
C GLN A 79 -3.24 8.63 -1.49
N SER A 80 -2.42 8.90 -2.51
CA SER A 80 -1.82 7.87 -3.36
C SER A 80 -0.59 7.20 -2.77
N GLY A 81 0.04 7.76 -1.73
CA GLY A 81 1.31 7.29 -1.18
C GLY A 81 2.52 7.48 -2.11
N SER A 82 2.46 8.45 -3.03
CA SER A 82 3.54 8.75 -3.99
C SER A 82 4.19 10.11 -3.80
N ARG A 83 3.60 10.98 -2.97
CA ARG A 83 4.20 12.24 -2.54
C ARG A 83 4.19 12.35 -1.03
N LEU A 84 5.22 12.99 -0.50
CA LEU A 84 5.39 13.26 0.93
C LEU A 84 5.54 14.77 1.11
N LEU A 85 4.84 15.36 2.06
CA LEU A 85 5.12 16.71 2.52
C LEU A 85 6.01 16.65 3.75
N SER A 86 6.95 17.58 3.84
CA SER A 86 7.66 17.92 5.07
C SER A 86 7.48 19.40 5.39
N ALA A 87 7.48 19.74 6.67
CA ALA A 87 7.55 21.12 7.12
C ALA A 87 8.44 21.27 8.34
N ASP A 88 9.06 22.44 8.51
CA ASP A 88 9.97 22.72 9.61
C ASP A 88 9.51 23.85 10.55
N ALA A 89 10.33 24.08 11.57
CA ALA A 89 10.13 25.12 12.56
C ALA A 89 10.53 26.54 12.09
N ASP A 90 10.88 26.74 10.82
CA ASP A 90 11.12 28.06 10.21
C ASP A 90 10.01 28.45 9.21
N GLY A 91 9.01 27.58 9.05
CA GLY A 91 7.88 27.81 8.16
C GLY A 91 8.08 27.30 6.73
N GLN A 92 9.17 26.58 6.45
CA GLN A 92 9.44 25.99 5.15
C GLN A 92 8.62 24.71 4.97
N ILE A 93 7.96 24.57 3.82
CA ILE A 93 7.20 23.38 3.43
C ILE A 93 7.77 22.86 2.12
N LYS A 94 8.10 21.57 2.07
CA LYS A 94 8.59 20.88 0.87
C LYS A 94 7.67 19.75 0.46
N CYS A 95 7.47 19.62 -0.85
CA CYS A 95 6.77 18.50 -1.46
C CYS A 95 7.79 17.60 -2.16
N TRP A 96 7.86 16.35 -1.70
CA TRP A 96 8.74 15.31 -2.21
C TRP A 96 7.96 14.37 -3.13
N SER A 97 8.58 13.95 -4.23
CA SER A 97 8.03 12.95 -5.15
C SER A 97 9.07 11.88 -5.50
N MET A 98 8.59 10.67 -5.81
CA MET A 98 9.43 9.60 -6.34
C MET A 98 10.01 9.99 -7.71
N ALA A 99 11.31 10.25 -7.76
CA ALA A 99 12.03 10.45 -9.02
C ALA A 99 12.00 9.14 -9.83
N ASP A 100 11.67 9.22 -11.12
CA ASP A 100 11.54 8.07 -12.02
C ASP A 100 10.61 6.94 -11.51
N HIS A 101 9.69 7.26 -10.58
CA HIS A 101 8.82 6.29 -9.89
C HIS A 101 9.58 5.20 -9.10
N LEU A 102 10.73 5.55 -8.53
CA LEU A 102 11.53 4.67 -7.70
C LEU A 102 11.27 4.93 -6.21
N ALA A 103 10.99 3.88 -5.44
CA ALA A 103 10.70 3.97 -4.00
C ALA A 103 11.90 4.44 -3.16
N ASN A 104 13.12 4.30 -3.69
CA ASN A 104 14.37 4.72 -3.07
C ASN A 104 15.06 5.87 -3.83
N SER A 105 14.29 6.72 -4.50
CA SER A 105 14.79 7.94 -5.14
C SER A 105 13.75 9.05 -4.96
N TRP A 106 14.07 10.06 -4.17
CA TRP A 106 13.14 11.14 -3.83
C TRP A 106 13.77 12.49 -4.09
N GLU A 107 12.96 13.39 -4.65
CA GLU A 107 13.37 14.76 -4.96
C GLU A 107 12.28 15.74 -4.54
N SER A 108 12.69 16.96 -4.20
CA SER A 108 11.78 18.07 -3.94
C SER A 108 12.11 19.23 -4.85
N HIS A 109 11.16 19.57 -5.74
CA HIS A 109 11.25 20.72 -6.65
C HIS A 109 10.20 21.79 -6.34
N VAL A 110 9.32 21.50 -5.38
CA VAL A 110 8.09 22.26 -5.16
C VAL A 110 7.89 22.42 -3.66
N GLY A 111 7.53 23.63 -3.24
CA GLY A 111 7.33 23.96 -1.83
C GLY A 111 6.65 25.31 -1.64
N SER A 112 6.53 25.72 -0.38
CA SER A 112 6.06 27.05 0.02
C SER A 112 6.75 27.46 1.32
N LEU A 113 6.81 28.76 1.59
CA LEU A 113 7.45 29.30 2.78
C LEU A 113 6.49 30.27 3.49
N VAL A 114 6.44 30.19 4.82
CA VAL A 114 5.85 31.22 5.68
C VAL A 114 6.98 31.74 6.57
N GLU A 115 7.62 32.84 6.15
CA GLU A 115 8.88 33.32 6.74
C GLU A 115 8.85 33.43 8.27
N GLY A 116 9.72 32.66 8.93
CA GLY A 116 9.97 32.73 10.37
C GLY A 116 8.80 32.31 11.26
N ASP A 117 7.78 31.63 10.72
CA ASP A 117 6.60 31.19 11.46
C ASP A 117 6.47 29.65 11.45
N PRO A 118 6.91 28.97 12.52
CA PRO A 118 6.95 27.51 12.59
C PRO A 118 5.63 26.83 12.22
N ILE A 119 5.70 25.76 11.39
CA ILE A 119 4.53 24.95 11.06
C ILE A 119 4.23 23.95 12.19
N VAL A 120 2.97 23.91 12.65
CA VAL A 120 2.50 22.98 13.70
C VAL A 120 1.50 21.94 13.22
N ALA A 121 0.86 22.17 12.07
CA ALA A 121 0.03 21.16 11.41
C ALA A 121 0.11 21.33 9.89
N LEU A 122 0.06 20.21 9.20
CA LEU A 122 0.16 20.11 7.74
C LEU A 122 -0.83 19.06 7.26
N SER A 123 -1.50 19.29 6.13
CA SER A 123 -2.34 18.28 5.49
C SER A 123 -2.50 18.54 4.00
N TRP A 124 -2.63 17.47 3.22
CA TRP A 124 -3.07 17.57 1.83
C TRP A 124 -4.54 17.97 1.77
N LEU A 125 -4.93 18.77 0.77
CA LEU A 125 -6.34 19.05 0.50
C LEU A 125 -7.09 17.74 0.18
N HIS A 126 -8.34 17.64 0.61
CA HIS A 126 -9.14 16.43 0.39
C HIS A 126 -9.70 16.40 -1.03
N ASN A 127 -9.58 15.27 -1.72
CA ASN A 127 -9.96 15.14 -3.14
C ASN A 127 -11.40 14.68 -3.39
N GLY A 128 -12.19 14.52 -2.32
CA GLY A 128 -13.60 14.09 -2.38
C GLY A 128 -13.80 12.56 -2.33
N VAL A 129 -12.74 11.75 -2.26
CA VAL A 129 -12.87 10.29 -2.21
C VAL A 129 -12.88 9.81 -0.75
N LYS A 130 -14.05 9.35 -0.28
CA LYS A 130 -14.21 8.66 1.01
C LYS A 130 -14.88 7.30 0.82
N LEU A 131 -14.32 6.27 1.45
CA LEU A 131 -14.88 4.92 1.50
C LEU A 131 -15.28 4.60 2.94
N ALA A 132 -16.41 3.94 3.12
CA ALA A 132 -16.81 3.34 4.40
C ALA A 132 -16.70 1.82 4.32
N LEU A 133 -16.18 1.24 5.40
CA LEU A 133 -16.06 -0.20 5.61
C LEU A 133 -17.18 -0.66 6.57
N HIS A 134 -18.06 -1.54 6.09
CA HIS A 134 -19.23 -2.06 6.82
C HIS A 134 -18.96 -3.47 7.33
N VAL A 135 -18.47 -3.57 8.57
CA VAL A 135 -18.00 -4.83 9.19
C VAL A 135 -19.15 -5.83 9.36
N GLU A 136 -20.34 -5.35 9.72
CA GLU A 136 -21.57 -6.12 9.85
C GLU A 136 -22.02 -6.76 8.54
N LYS A 137 -21.56 -6.23 7.39
CA LYS A 137 -21.80 -6.77 6.05
C LYS A 137 -20.64 -7.60 5.53
N SER A 138 -19.68 -8.00 6.37
CA SER A 138 -18.54 -8.84 5.96
C SER A 138 -18.93 -10.17 5.30
N GLY A 139 -20.11 -10.69 5.63
CA GLY A 139 -20.69 -11.89 5.01
C GLY A 139 -21.47 -11.65 3.72
N ALA A 140 -21.64 -10.39 3.27
CA ALA A 140 -22.31 -10.10 2.00
C ALA A 140 -21.50 -10.66 0.82
N SER A 141 -22.15 -10.99 -0.29
CA SER A 141 -21.44 -11.47 -1.48
C SER A 141 -20.86 -10.32 -2.32
N SER A 142 -21.51 -9.16 -2.33
CA SER A 142 -21.11 -8.00 -3.15
C SER A 142 -20.11 -7.10 -2.43
N PHE A 143 -19.00 -6.76 -3.10
CA PHE A 143 -18.05 -5.78 -2.56
C PHE A 143 -18.65 -4.40 -2.37
N GLY A 144 -19.66 -4.01 -3.16
CA GLY A 144 -20.33 -2.71 -3.01
C GLY A 144 -21.16 -2.59 -1.73
N GLU A 145 -21.57 -3.71 -1.15
CA GLU A 145 -22.26 -3.76 0.14
C GLU A 145 -21.28 -3.68 1.32
N LYS A 146 -20.13 -4.35 1.18
CA LYS A 146 -19.02 -4.34 2.15
C LYS A 146 -18.33 -2.97 2.20
N PHE A 147 -18.09 -2.38 1.03
CA PHE A 147 -17.30 -1.16 0.84
C PHE A 147 -18.08 -0.15 0.00
N SER A 148 -18.62 0.87 0.65
CA SER A 148 -19.45 1.87 -0.03
C SER A 148 -18.73 3.21 -0.14
N ARG A 149 -18.89 3.90 -1.27
CA ARG A 149 -18.46 5.30 -1.39
C ARG A 149 -19.39 6.18 -0.58
N VAL A 150 -18.81 6.98 0.31
CA VAL A 150 -19.55 7.98 1.08
C VAL A 150 -19.52 9.28 0.29
N LYS A 151 -20.67 9.96 0.21
CA LYS A 151 -20.73 11.29 -0.41
C LYS A 151 -19.79 12.24 0.33
N PHE A 152 -18.79 12.73 -0.38
CA PHE A 152 -17.79 13.65 0.16
C PHE A 152 -17.35 14.60 -0.95
N SER A 153 -17.24 15.89 -0.62
CA SER A 153 -16.86 16.92 -1.60
C SER A 153 -15.37 17.22 -1.48
N PRO A 154 -14.66 17.50 -2.59
CA PRO A 154 -13.28 17.99 -2.52
C PRO A 154 -13.19 19.31 -1.75
N SER A 155 -12.04 19.60 -1.15
CA SER A 155 -11.80 20.88 -0.47
C SER A 155 -11.83 22.07 -1.41
N LEU A 156 -11.43 21.84 -2.65
CA LEU A 156 -11.49 22.80 -3.74
C LEU A 156 -11.64 22.03 -5.05
N THR A 157 -12.49 22.54 -5.95
CA THR A 157 -12.68 21.99 -7.29
C THR A 157 -12.23 22.98 -8.34
N LEU A 158 -11.64 22.45 -9.40
CA LEU A 158 -11.45 23.14 -10.67
C LEU A 158 -12.74 23.13 -11.49
N PHE A 159 -12.75 23.90 -12.58
CA PHE A 159 -13.79 23.80 -13.60
C PHE A 159 -14.00 22.32 -14.02
N GLY A 160 -15.25 21.91 -14.15
CA GLY A 160 -15.62 20.51 -14.43
C GLY A 160 -15.61 19.57 -13.22
N GLY A 161 -15.48 20.09 -11.98
CA GLY A 161 -15.62 19.31 -10.76
C GLY A 161 -14.42 18.46 -10.38
N LYS A 162 -13.29 18.59 -11.08
CA LYS A 162 -12.04 17.90 -10.75
C LYS A 162 -11.47 18.46 -9.44
N PRO A 163 -11.03 17.63 -8.48
CA PRO A 163 -10.39 18.12 -7.26
C PRO A 163 -9.10 18.89 -7.59
N MET A 164 -8.89 20.01 -6.92
CA MET A 164 -7.64 20.76 -6.97
C MET A 164 -6.62 20.13 -6.02
N GLU A 165 -5.40 19.91 -6.49
CA GLU A 165 -4.31 19.43 -5.64
C GLU A 165 -3.64 20.59 -4.89
N GLY A 166 -3.21 20.32 -3.67
CA GLY A 166 -2.57 21.31 -2.82
C GLY A 166 -2.49 20.85 -1.38
N TRP A 167 -2.00 21.72 -0.51
CA TRP A 167 -1.90 21.49 0.91
C TRP A 167 -2.32 22.71 1.71
N ILE A 168 -2.65 22.46 2.97
CA ILE A 168 -2.94 23.45 3.99
C ILE A 168 -1.95 23.27 5.14
N ALA A 169 -1.46 24.36 5.71
CA ALA A 169 -0.65 24.34 6.91
C ALA A 169 -1.10 25.40 7.93
N VAL A 170 -0.81 25.15 9.20
CA VAL A 170 -1.13 26.03 10.32
C VAL A 170 0.16 26.36 11.06
N THR A 171 0.34 27.62 11.41
CA THR A 171 1.56 28.12 12.06
C THR A 171 1.37 28.38 13.56
N VAL A 172 2.47 28.56 14.29
CA VAL A 172 2.44 28.89 15.73
C VAL A 172 1.82 30.24 16.04
N SER A 173 1.81 31.18 15.10
CA SER A 173 1.17 32.49 15.28
C SER A 173 -0.34 32.49 14.93
N GLY A 174 -0.89 31.34 14.54
CA GLY A 174 -2.30 31.18 14.18
C GLY A 174 -2.61 31.59 12.74
N LEU A 175 -1.63 31.57 11.84
CA LEU A 175 -1.86 31.69 10.42
C LEU A 175 -2.29 30.34 9.83
N VAL A 176 -3.12 30.41 8.80
CA VAL A 176 -3.45 29.30 7.91
C VAL A 176 -2.95 29.64 6.52
N THR A 177 -2.15 28.76 5.95
CA THR A 177 -1.62 28.90 4.59
C THR A 177 -2.15 27.77 3.72
N VAL A 178 -2.56 28.10 2.50
CA VAL A 178 -3.02 27.15 1.50
C VAL A 178 -2.18 27.32 0.25
N SER A 179 -1.58 26.24 -0.20
CA SER A 179 -0.74 26.17 -1.39
C SER A 179 -1.36 25.23 -2.41
N LEU A 180 -1.69 25.78 -3.59
CA LEU A 180 -2.37 25.06 -4.67
C LEU A 180 -1.35 24.70 -5.77
N LEU A 181 -1.31 23.43 -6.15
CA LEU A 181 -0.42 22.90 -7.18
C LEU A 181 -1.03 23.06 -8.57
N LYS A 182 -0.67 24.12 -9.30
CA LYS A 182 -1.17 24.31 -10.66
C LYS A 182 -0.65 23.18 -11.58
N PRO A 183 -1.40 22.80 -12.64
CA PRO A 183 -0.95 21.81 -13.63
C PRO A 183 0.39 22.18 -14.31
N SER A 184 0.76 23.46 -14.32
CA SER A 184 2.04 23.96 -14.83
C SER A 184 3.24 23.64 -13.93
N GLY A 185 3.02 23.10 -12.72
CA GLY A 185 4.04 22.88 -11.69
C GLY A 185 4.27 24.10 -10.78
N GLN A 186 3.64 25.23 -11.07
CA GLN A 186 3.70 26.42 -10.19
C GLN A 186 2.82 26.24 -8.95
N VAL A 187 3.29 26.78 -7.82
CA VAL A 187 2.53 26.81 -6.57
C VAL A 187 1.91 28.18 -6.38
N LEU A 188 0.59 28.21 -6.15
CA LEU A 188 -0.12 29.41 -5.73
C LEU A 188 -0.38 29.33 -4.23
N THR A 189 0.29 30.17 -3.44
CA THR A 189 0.15 30.22 -1.99
C THR A 189 -0.66 31.43 -1.56
N SER A 190 -1.54 31.24 -0.58
CA SER A 190 -2.28 32.30 0.10
C SER A 190 -2.22 32.05 1.60
N THR A 191 -2.21 33.10 2.41
CA THR A 191 -2.09 33.01 3.85
C THR A 191 -3.05 33.97 4.51
N GLU A 192 -3.82 33.49 5.47
CA GLU A 192 -4.80 34.25 6.23
C GLU A 192 -4.69 33.94 7.71
N SER A 193 -5.30 34.79 8.55
CA SER A 193 -5.36 34.54 9.98
C SER A 193 -6.57 33.68 10.34
N LEU A 194 -6.39 32.68 11.22
CA LEU A 194 -7.50 31.87 11.73
C LEU A 194 -8.48 32.71 12.57
N CYS A 195 -7.98 33.73 13.25
CA CYS A 195 -8.75 34.65 14.07
C CYS A 195 -8.33 36.10 13.83
N ARG A 196 -9.19 37.07 14.20
CA ARG A 196 -8.88 38.51 14.07
C ARG A 196 -7.64 38.93 14.85
N LEU A 197 -7.41 38.31 16.01
CA LEU A 197 -6.20 38.49 16.80
C LEU A 197 -5.36 37.23 16.68
N ARG A 198 -4.09 37.39 16.29
CA ARG A 198 -3.12 36.29 16.31
C ARG A 198 -2.94 35.81 17.75
N GLY A 199 -2.84 34.50 17.89
CA GLY A 199 -2.68 33.83 19.18
C GLY A 199 -1.58 32.79 19.08
N ARG A 200 -1.01 32.43 20.23
CA ARG A 200 -0.06 31.33 20.29
C ARG A 200 -0.79 30.01 20.04
N VAL A 201 -0.36 29.26 19.05
CA VAL A 201 -0.80 27.90 18.74
C VAL A 201 0.36 26.95 19.01
N ALA A 202 0.29 26.21 20.11
CA ALA A 202 1.29 25.19 20.43
C ALA A 202 0.99 23.85 19.74
N LEU A 203 -0.29 23.55 19.53
CA LEU A 203 -0.76 22.33 18.88
C LEU A 203 -1.88 22.67 17.91
N ALA A 204 -1.88 22.00 16.76
CA ALA A 204 -2.99 22.03 15.83
C ALA A 204 -3.20 20.66 15.17
N ASP A 205 -4.42 20.43 14.67
CA ASP A 205 -4.74 19.28 13.84
C ASP A 205 -5.81 19.67 12.82
N ILE A 206 -5.88 18.93 11.71
CA ILE A 206 -6.70 19.29 10.54
C ILE A 206 -7.58 18.10 10.15
N ALA A 207 -8.88 18.36 9.99
CA ALA A 207 -9.85 17.39 9.50
C ALA A 207 -10.77 17.99 8.42
N PHE A 208 -11.53 17.14 7.76
CA PHE A 208 -12.38 17.50 6.63
C PHE A 208 -13.84 17.11 6.86
N THR A 209 -14.75 17.97 6.39
CA THR A 209 -16.20 17.72 6.42
C THR A 209 -16.68 17.13 5.10
N GLY A 210 -17.81 16.42 5.10
CA GLY A 210 -18.41 15.89 3.86
C GLY A 210 -18.78 16.95 2.82
N GLY A 211 -18.92 18.20 3.24
CA GLY A 211 -19.13 19.35 2.36
C GLY A 211 -17.86 19.95 1.74
N GLY A 212 -16.68 19.37 2.00
CA GLY A 212 -15.40 19.89 1.49
C GLY A 212 -14.75 20.94 2.39
N ASN A 213 -15.46 21.48 3.40
CA ASN A 213 -14.85 22.42 4.33
C ASN A 213 -13.73 21.75 5.14
N ILE A 214 -12.71 22.53 5.46
CA ILE A 214 -11.58 22.13 6.28
C ILE A 214 -11.85 22.62 7.70
N VAL A 215 -11.56 21.80 8.71
CA VAL A 215 -11.71 22.17 10.12
C VAL A 215 -10.33 22.09 10.77
N VAL A 216 -9.92 23.19 11.40
CA VAL A 216 -8.66 23.31 12.12
C VAL A 216 -8.98 23.39 13.61
N ALA A 217 -8.41 22.48 14.39
CA ALA A 217 -8.40 22.58 15.85
C ALA A 217 -7.07 23.17 16.31
N THR A 218 -7.08 24.03 17.32
CA THR A 218 -5.87 24.65 17.88
C THR A 218 -5.92 24.70 19.42
N ALA A 219 -4.74 24.60 20.04
CA ALA A 219 -4.54 24.82 21.47
C ALA A 219 -3.26 25.63 21.70
N ASP A 220 -3.26 26.50 22.71
CA ASP A 220 -2.08 27.30 23.12
C ASP A 220 -1.07 26.50 23.97
N GLY A 221 -1.39 25.24 24.26
CA GLY A 221 -0.59 24.30 25.05
C GLY A 221 -0.99 24.24 26.52
N SER A 222 -1.81 25.17 27.02
CA SER A 222 -2.32 25.15 28.40
C SER A 222 -3.63 24.35 28.46
N SER A 223 -3.78 23.48 29.45
CA SER A 223 -5.07 22.79 29.68
C SER A 223 -6.14 23.71 30.26
N ALA A 224 -5.74 24.83 30.87
CA ALA A 224 -6.65 25.84 31.42
C ALA A 224 -7.28 26.72 30.33
N SER A 225 -6.70 26.74 29.13
CA SER A 225 -7.19 27.48 27.98
C SER A 225 -8.18 26.65 27.15
N PRO A 226 -9.15 27.29 26.47
CA PRO A 226 -10.03 26.58 25.55
C PRO A 226 -9.28 26.09 24.29
N VAL A 227 -9.60 24.88 23.85
CA VAL A 227 -9.31 24.39 22.51
C VAL A 227 -10.26 25.09 21.53
N GLN A 228 -9.70 25.79 20.54
CA GLN A 228 -10.45 26.54 19.55
C GLN A 228 -10.59 25.75 18.25
N PHE A 229 -11.72 25.92 17.56
CA PHE A 229 -12.00 25.27 16.29
C PHE A 229 -12.35 26.33 15.25
N TYR A 230 -11.86 26.12 14.03
CA TYR A 230 -12.07 27.02 12.91
C TYR A 230 -12.50 26.22 11.69
N LYS A 231 -13.46 26.73 10.96
CA LYS A 231 -13.78 26.27 9.62
C LYS A 231 -13.01 27.14 8.63
N VAL A 232 -12.32 26.50 7.70
CA VAL A 232 -11.54 27.13 6.65
C VAL A 232 -12.15 26.73 5.30
N CYS A 233 -12.57 27.74 4.55
CA CYS A 233 -13.10 27.60 3.20
C CYS A 233 -12.08 28.12 2.20
N VAL A 234 -11.81 27.34 1.15
CA VAL A 234 -10.85 27.70 0.11
C VAL A 234 -11.61 27.93 -1.18
N SER A 235 -11.33 29.04 -1.86
CA SER A 235 -11.88 29.34 -3.18
C SER A 235 -10.81 29.96 -4.08
N VAL A 236 -11.02 29.89 -5.40
CA VAL A 236 -10.19 30.58 -6.38
C VAL A 236 -11.03 31.61 -7.09
N VAL A 237 -10.67 32.89 -6.94
CA VAL A 237 -11.35 34.02 -7.57
C VAL A 237 -10.31 34.81 -8.36
N SER A 238 -10.55 34.97 -9.66
CA SER A 238 -9.63 35.71 -10.56
C SER A 238 -8.17 35.25 -10.44
N GLU A 239 -7.93 33.93 -10.53
CA GLU A 239 -6.61 33.29 -10.41
C GLU A 239 -5.90 33.44 -9.05
N LYS A 240 -6.57 33.99 -8.02
CA LYS A 240 -6.05 34.11 -6.66
C LYS A 240 -6.74 33.13 -5.72
N CYS A 241 -5.96 32.51 -4.85
CA CYS A 241 -6.47 31.66 -3.78
C CYS A 241 -6.98 32.56 -2.65
N ARG A 242 -8.26 32.45 -2.32
CA ARG A 242 -8.91 33.14 -1.21
C ARG A 242 -9.22 32.12 -0.12
N ILE A 243 -8.91 32.51 1.12
CA ILE A 243 -9.17 31.72 2.32
C ILE A 243 -10.17 32.51 3.16
N ASP A 244 -11.30 31.90 3.51
CA ASP A 244 -12.25 32.47 4.45
C ASP A 244 -12.27 31.61 5.72
N THR A 245 -12.17 32.25 6.90
CA THR A 245 -12.11 31.58 8.20
C THR A 245 -13.34 31.92 9.05
N GLU A 246 -13.89 30.92 9.74
CA GLU A 246 -15.07 31.04 10.61
C GLU A 246 -14.81 30.32 11.93
N ILE A 247 -15.07 30.97 13.07
CA ILE A 247 -14.91 30.36 14.39
C ILE A 247 -16.06 29.39 14.67
N LEU A 248 -15.72 28.20 15.14
CA LEU A 248 -16.65 27.15 15.57
C LEU A 248 -16.68 27.05 17.11
N PRO A 249 -17.65 26.32 17.70
CA PRO A 249 -17.72 26.14 19.15
C PRO A 249 -16.40 25.63 19.73
N SER A 250 -15.89 26.34 20.74
CA SER A 250 -14.69 25.96 21.49
C SER A 250 -15.00 24.91 22.56
N LEU A 251 -13.95 24.32 23.11
CA LEU A 251 -14.03 23.27 24.12
C LEU A 251 -13.08 23.55 25.27
N PHE A 252 -13.52 23.29 26.49
CA PHE A 252 -12.67 23.27 27.69
C PHE A 252 -12.53 21.83 28.16
N MET A 253 -11.30 21.39 28.43
CA MET A 253 -11.06 20.04 28.93
C MET A 253 -11.76 19.83 30.28
N ARG A 254 -12.27 18.62 30.51
CA ARG A 254 -13.03 18.33 31.73
C ARG A 254 -12.10 18.31 32.95
N CYS A 255 -10.86 17.88 32.77
CA CYS A 255 -9.85 17.80 33.82
C CYS A 255 -9.62 19.13 34.56
N THR A 256 -9.89 20.28 33.93
CA THR A 256 -9.77 21.61 34.57
C THR A 256 -11.02 22.07 35.30
N THR A 257 -12.16 21.44 35.01
CA THR A 257 -13.44 21.69 35.70
C THR A 257 -13.63 20.80 36.94
N ASP A 258 -12.91 19.67 37.01
CA ASP A 258 -12.92 18.77 38.16
C ASP A 258 -12.00 19.30 39.27
N LEU A 259 -12.58 19.67 40.43
CA LEU A 259 -11.85 20.22 41.56
C LEU A 259 -10.71 19.32 42.06
N ASN A 260 -10.82 17.99 41.89
CA ASN A 260 -9.79 17.04 42.33
C ASN A 260 -8.61 16.93 41.36
N ARG A 261 -8.79 17.40 40.11
CA ARG A 261 -7.80 17.29 39.02
C ARG A 261 -7.34 18.64 38.48
N LYS A 262 -7.96 19.72 38.95
CA LYS A 262 -7.58 21.10 38.64
C LYS A 262 -6.07 21.28 38.88
N ASP A 263 -5.39 21.84 37.90
CA ASP A 263 -3.94 22.09 37.87
C ASP A 263 -3.02 20.85 37.84
N LYS A 264 -3.56 19.62 37.95
CA LYS A 264 -2.76 18.38 37.91
C LYS A 264 -2.11 18.13 36.55
N PHE A 265 -2.79 18.49 35.47
CA PHE A 265 -2.34 18.27 34.09
C PHE A 265 -2.25 19.61 33.36
N PRO A 266 -1.18 20.39 33.57
CA PRO A 266 -1.12 21.79 33.13
C PRO A 266 -0.99 21.97 31.61
N ALA A 267 -0.48 20.97 30.89
CA ALA A 267 -0.15 21.10 29.47
C ALA A 267 -0.98 20.15 28.60
N ILE A 268 -1.60 20.67 27.54
CA ILE A 268 -2.11 19.84 26.45
C ILE A 268 -0.91 19.40 25.63
N THR A 269 -0.70 18.09 25.49
CA THR A 269 0.43 17.50 24.76
C THR A 269 0.03 16.90 23.43
N HIS A 270 -1.22 16.47 23.29
CA HIS A 270 -1.74 15.92 22.04
C HIS A 270 -3.16 16.43 21.78
N LEU A 271 -3.39 16.88 20.55
CA LEU A 271 -4.69 17.29 20.01
C LEU A 271 -4.83 16.58 18.66
N LYS A 272 -5.81 15.69 18.52
CA LYS A 272 -6.02 14.91 17.29
C LYS A 272 -7.48 14.68 16.97
N PHE A 273 -7.91 14.95 15.74
CA PHE A 273 -9.16 14.43 15.23
C PHE A 273 -9.08 12.91 15.10
N LEU A 274 -10.13 12.18 15.48
CA LEU A 274 -10.09 10.71 15.48
C LEU A 274 -9.99 10.08 14.08
N ALA A 275 -10.36 10.82 13.04
CA ALA A 275 -10.09 10.47 11.66
C ALA A 275 -10.02 11.74 10.80
N ARG A 276 -9.21 11.68 9.74
CA ARG A 276 -9.04 12.79 8.80
C ARG A 276 -10.36 13.28 8.20
N ASP A 277 -11.28 12.37 7.90
CA ASP A 277 -12.55 12.69 7.26
C ASP A 277 -13.72 12.80 8.26
N MET A 278 -13.41 13.16 9.51
CA MET A 278 -14.36 13.30 10.62
C MET A 278 -13.96 14.45 11.54
N SER A 279 -14.56 15.62 11.33
CA SER A 279 -14.29 16.83 12.14
C SER A 279 -15.08 16.92 13.45
N GLU A 280 -15.95 15.93 13.73
CA GLU A 280 -16.89 15.96 14.85
C GLU A 280 -16.39 15.20 16.09
N GLN A 281 -15.23 14.55 16.02
CA GLN A 281 -14.66 13.79 17.13
C GLN A 281 -13.18 14.10 17.30
N VAL A 282 -12.79 14.43 18.54
CA VAL A 282 -11.43 14.84 18.88
C VAL A 282 -10.94 14.12 20.14
N LEU A 283 -9.66 13.78 20.13
CA LEU A 283 -8.90 13.23 21.24
C LEU A 283 -7.97 14.31 21.79
N LEU A 284 -8.00 14.48 23.10
CA LEU A 284 -7.14 15.41 23.83
C LEU A 284 -6.34 14.64 24.87
N CYS A 285 -5.04 14.87 24.90
CA CYS A 285 -4.18 14.41 25.98
C CYS A 285 -3.61 15.62 26.72
N ALA A 286 -3.84 15.69 28.03
CA ALA A 286 -3.17 16.62 28.92
C ALA A 286 -2.20 15.86 29.81
N SER A 287 -1.02 16.43 30.04
CA SER A 287 0.08 15.79 30.75
C SER A 287 0.69 16.71 31.81
N SER A 288 1.19 16.08 32.85
CA SER A 288 2.19 16.64 33.77
C SER A 288 3.58 16.13 33.37
N GLN A 289 4.58 16.30 34.23
CA GLN A 289 5.90 15.71 34.02
C GLN A 289 5.91 14.18 34.12
N THR A 290 4.95 13.57 34.84
CA THR A 290 4.95 12.14 35.17
C THR A 290 3.67 11.41 34.79
N SER A 291 2.56 12.11 34.63
CA SER A 291 1.25 11.52 34.39
C SER A 291 0.50 12.18 33.24
N SER A 292 -0.55 11.53 32.76
CA SER A 292 -1.41 12.06 31.71
C SER A 292 -2.87 11.67 31.91
N ILE A 293 -3.75 12.42 31.28
CA ILE A 293 -5.16 12.10 31.12
C ILE A 293 -5.52 12.24 29.64
N VAL A 294 -6.34 11.32 29.14
CA VAL A 294 -6.85 11.35 27.77
C VAL A 294 -8.37 11.49 27.81
N GLU A 295 -8.90 12.44 27.04
CA GLU A 295 -10.32 12.71 26.92
C GLU A 295 -10.75 12.63 25.45
N CYS A 296 -11.84 11.92 25.18
CA CYS A 296 -12.47 11.84 23.87
C CYS A 296 -13.74 12.68 23.86
N TRP A 297 -13.91 13.53 22.86
CA TRP A 297 -15.01 14.48 22.75
C TRP A 297 -15.71 14.37 21.40
N SER A 298 -17.00 14.68 21.37
CA SER A 298 -17.83 14.71 20.18
C SER A 298 -18.68 15.97 20.10
N LEU A 299 -18.70 16.58 18.92
CA LEU A 299 -19.56 17.71 18.61
C LEU A 299 -20.97 17.21 18.31
N ARG A 300 -21.96 17.70 19.05
CA ARG A 300 -23.36 17.29 18.89
C ARG A 300 -24.26 18.50 18.68
N LYS A 301 -25.34 18.28 17.93
CA LYS A 301 -26.41 19.26 17.76
C LYS A 301 -27.44 19.06 18.88
N GLU A 302 -27.62 20.07 19.73
CA GLU A 302 -28.50 20.03 20.90
C GLU A 302 -29.51 21.17 20.88
N GLY A 303 -30.71 20.93 21.41
CA GLY A 303 -31.73 21.96 21.58
C GLY A 303 -31.26 22.99 22.62
N LEU A 304 -31.32 24.26 22.25
CA LEU A 304 -31.08 25.37 23.16
C LEU A 304 -32.35 25.55 24.01
N PRO A 305 -32.28 25.39 25.34
CA PRO A 305 -33.41 25.73 26.19
C PRO A 305 -33.60 27.25 26.13
N VAL A 306 -34.67 27.69 25.46
CA VAL A 306 -35.06 29.10 25.38
C VAL A 306 -35.89 29.43 26.62
N ASN A 307 -35.58 30.52 27.31
CA ASN A 307 -36.37 30.96 28.47
C ASN A 307 -37.83 31.18 28.07
N ASN A 308 -38.77 30.79 28.94
CA ASN A 308 -40.22 30.89 28.74
C ASN A 308 -40.68 32.29 28.28
N VAL A 309 -40.00 33.35 28.72
CA VAL A 309 -40.28 34.74 28.30
C VAL A 309 -40.12 34.93 26.79
N PHE A 310 -39.11 34.33 26.17
CA PHE A 310 -38.86 34.47 24.72
C PHE A 310 -39.69 33.50 23.88
N GLN A 311 -40.23 32.43 24.48
CA GLN A 311 -41.15 31.52 23.82
C GLN A 311 -42.52 32.19 23.54
N GLN A 312 -42.93 33.16 24.37
CA GLN A 312 -44.19 33.87 24.24
C GLN A 312 -44.17 35.03 23.22
N ILE A 313 -42.98 35.51 22.82
CA ILE A 313 -42.82 36.73 22.01
C ILE A 313 -42.76 36.42 20.50
N SER A 314 -42.54 35.16 20.09
CA SER A 314 -42.49 34.78 18.67
C SER A 314 -43.17 33.43 18.39
N PRO A 315 -44.24 33.39 17.57
CA PRO A 315 -44.91 32.14 17.23
C PRO A 315 -44.04 31.19 16.38
N VAL A 316 -42.94 31.67 15.79
CA VAL A 316 -41.98 30.88 15.00
C VAL A 316 -41.05 30.03 15.88
N VAL A 317 -40.86 30.40 17.15
CA VAL A 317 -40.00 29.66 18.12
C VAL A 317 -40.77 28.51 18.78
N GLY A 318 -42.11 28.48 18.67
CA GLY A 318 -42.96 27.44 19.27
C GLY A 318 -42.89 26.08 18.58
N ASP A 319 -42.67 26.02 17.27
CA ASP A 319 -42.80 24.77 16.49
C ASP A 319 -41.50 23.94 16.41
N LYS A 320 -40.31 24.55 16.52
CA LYS A 320 -39.03 23.84 16.53
C LYS A 320 -38.02 24.53 17.46
N GLN A 321 -37.57 23.82 18.48
CA GLN A 321 -36.54 24.28 19.40
C GLN A 321 -35.26 24.67 18.63
N PRO A 322 -34.70 25.87 18.82
CA PRO A 322 -33.45 26.26 18.16
C PRO A 322 -32.33 25.33 18.59
N MET A 323 -31.47 24.94 17.65
CA MET A 323 -30.42 23.96 17.89
C MET A 323 -29.04 24.62 17.85
N ILE A 324 -28.16 24.26 18.78
CA ILE A 324 -26.76 24.70 18.81
C ILE A 324 -25.82 23.51 18.63
N LEU A 325 -24.60 23.78 18.18
CA LEU A 325 -23.52 22.81 18.21
C LEU A 325 -22.77 22.95 19.54
N LYS A 326 -22.57 21.84 20.24
CA LYS A 326 -21.89 21.80 21.53
C LYS A 326 -21.01 20.56 21.64
N TRP A 327 -19.79 20.74 22.13
CA TRP A 327 -18.91 19.62 22.44
C TRP A 327 -19.37 18.90 23.71
N ARG A 328 -19.42 17.57 23.62
CA ARG A 328 -19.75 16.66 24.72
C ARG A 328 -18.65 15.63 24.89
N ILE A 329 -18.24 15.42 26.13
CA ILE A 329 -17.27 14.37 26.44
C ILE A 329 -17.93 13.01 26.21
N LEU A 330 -17.25 12.15 25.45
CA LEU A 330 -17.65 10.77 25.23
C LEU A 330 -17.07 9.87 26.33
N SER A 331 -15.77 10.03 26.60
CA SER A 331 -15.06 9.24 27.60
C SER A 331 -13.81 9.99 28.08
N ALA A 332 -13.30 9.57 29.23
CA ALA A 332 -12.03 10.02 29.78
C ALA A 332 -11.34 8.85 30.48
N THR A 333 -10.01 8.82 30.41
CA THR A 333 -9.23 7.85 31.18
C THR A 333 -9.16 8.23 32.65
N ASN A 334 -8.74 7.27 33.47
CA ASN A 334 -8.12 7.59 34.74
C ASN A 334 -6.74 8.20 34.52
N ASP A 335 -6.07 8.54 35.61
CA ASP A 335 -4.68 9.00 35.56
C ASP A 335 -3.82 7.87 34.98
N LEU A 336 -3.12 8.20 33.90
CA LEU A 336 -2.17 7.33 33.23
C LEU A 336 -0.74 7.78 33.55
N ASP A 337 0.23 6.91 33.28
CA ASP A 337 1.62 7.33 33.11
C ASP A 337 1.74 8.35 31.96
N ARG A 338 2.85 9.08 31.93
CA ARG A 338 3.03 10.15 30.93
C ARG A 338 3.04 9.59 29.51
N VAL A 339 2.03 9.96 28.74
CA VAL A 339 1.92 9.65 27.31
C VAL A 339 3.03 10.37 26.54
N SER A 340 3.76 9.63 25.72
CA SER A 340 4.86 10.14 24.90
C SER A 340 4.50 10.25 23.41
N ALA A 341 3.58 9.42 22.91
CA ALA A 341 3.11 9.46 21.54
C ALA A 341 1.71 8.84 21.40
N VAL A 342 0.97 9.27 20.37
CA VAL A 342 -0.37 8.77 20.04
C VAL A 342 -0.41 8.37 18.56
N ALA A 343 -0.98 7.19 18.25
CA ALA A 343 -1.24 6.76 16.88
C ALA A 343 -2.72 6.38 16.69
N LEU A 344 -3.36 6.97 15.69
CA LEU A 344 -4.78 6.76 15.40
C LEU A 344 -4.98 5.74 14.27
N PRO A 345 -6.06 4.95 14.31
CA PRO A 345 -6.39 4.00 13.24
C PRO A 345 -6.77 4.74 11.95
N LYS A 346 -6.35 4.19 10.81
CA LYS A 346 -6.64 4.74 9.47
C LYS A 346 -7.75 4.00 8.73
N LEU A 347 -8.14 2.83 9.23
CA LEU A 347 -9.20 2.02 8.63
C LEU A 347 -10.56 2.74 8.79
N PRO A 348 -11.31 3.01 7.70
CA PRO A 348 -12.48 3.87 7.74
C PRO A 348 -13.75 3.10 8.15
N ILE A 349 -13.72 2.55 9.35
CA ILE A 349 -14.91 1.93 9.95
C ILE A 349 -15.94 3.02 10.20
N SER A 350 -17.16 2.80 9.71
CA SER A 350 -18.29 3.66 10.05
C SER A 350 -18.61 3.49 11.53
N LEU A 351 -18.39 4.54 12.32
CA LEU A 351 -18.66 4.51 13.75
C LEU A 351 -19.87 5.38 14.13
N THR A 352 -20.98 4.76 14.50
CA THR A 352 -22.18 5.37 15.08
C THR A 352 -22.37 4.90 16.53
N ASN A 353 -23.09 5.61 17.41
CA ASN A 353 -23.21 5.22 18.84
C ASN A 353 -23.68 3.76 19.12
N THR A 354 -24.15 3.02 18.12
CA THR A 354 -24.45 1.58 18.12
C THR A 354 -23.24 0.62 18.03
N ASP A 355 -22.02 1.06 17.77
CA ASP A 355 -20.91 0.16 17.36
C ASP A 355 -20.22 -0.64 18.48
N LEU A 356 -20.51 -0.38 19.76
CA LEU A 356 -20.17 -1.34 20.82
C LEU A 356 -20.77 -2.72 20.49
N LYS A 357 -21.86 -2.77 19.73
CA LYS A 357 -22.46 -4.00 19.21
C LYS A 357 -21.65 -4.63 18.07
N VAL A 358 -21.04 -3.86 17.18
CA VAL A 358 -20.28 -4.43 16.05
C VAL A 358 -19.11 -5.26 16.55
N ALA A 359 -18.35 -4.75 17.53
CA ALA A 359 -17.25 -5.50 18.13
C ALA A 359 -17.75 -6.75 18.88
N SER A 360 -18.87 -6.66 19.63
CA SER A 360 -19.42 -7.82 20.33
C SER A 360 -19.98 -8.88 19.38
N ASP A 361 -20.62 -8.46 18.29
CA ASP A 361 -21.37 -9.34 17.40
C ASP A 361 -20.46 -9.98 16.33
N THR A 362 -19.40 -9.28 15.90
CA THR A 362 -18.52 -9.73 14.81
C THR A 362 -17.12 -10.13 15.27
N GLN A 363 -16.73 -9.77 16.50
CA GLN A 363 -15.38 -9.95 17.05
C GLN A 363 -14.26 -9.36 16.17
N PHE A 364 -14.59 -8.36 15.34
CA PHE A 364 -13.66 -7.66 14.49
C PHE A 364 -13.19 -6.37 15.16
N TYR A 365 -11.91 -6.33 15.54
CA TYR A 365 -11.29 -5.20 16.26
C TYR A 365 -10.37 -4.28 15.44
N PRO A 366 -9.82 -4.65 14.26
CA PRO A 366 -8.98 -3.72 13.48
C PRO A 366 -9.70 -2.39 13.27
N GLY A 367 -9.03 -1.26 13.48
CA GLY A 367 -9.61 0.09 13.32
C GLY A 367 -10.45 0.62 14.50
N LEU A 368 -10.72 -0.21 15.52
CA LEU A 368 -11.41 0.21 16.75
C LEU A 368 -10.45 0.71 17.84
N GLY A 369 -9.18 0.29 17.79
CA GLY A 369 -8.15 0.69 18.76
C GLY A 369 -7.28 1.84 18.27
N LEU A 370 -6.91 2.74 19.19
CA LEU A 370 -5.79 3.68 19.01
C LEU A 370 -4.64 3.30 19.95
N ALA A 371 -3.40 3.66 19.60
CA ALA A 371 -2.22 3.34 20.39
C ALA A 371 -1.74 4.55 21.20
N LEU A 372 -1.43 4.33 22.47
CA LEU A 372 -0.77 5.26 23.39
C LEU A 372 0.58 4.68 23.78
N ALA A 373 1.67 5.41 23.56
CA ALA A 373 2.98 5.07 24.12
C ALA A 373 3.23 5.89 25.39
N PHE A 374 4.00 5.32 26.30
CA PHE A 374 4.30 5.91 27.60
C PHE A 374 5.81 6.04 27.83
N HIS A 375 6.20 6.97 28.71
CA HIS A 375 7.61 7.19 29.07
C HIS A 375 8.27 6.00 29.78
N ASP A 376 7.50 5.05 30.28
CA ASP A 376 8.00 3.79 30.85
C ASP A 376 8.38 2.75 29.77
N GLY A 377 8.13 3.05 28.49
CA GLY A 377 8.38 2.18 27.35
C GLY A 377 7.23 1.24 26.99
N SER A 378 6.09 1.31 27.69
CA SER A 378 4.90 0.54 27.36
C SER A 378 4.10 1.18 26.22
N VAL A 379 3.32 0.34 25.52
CA VAL A 379 2.36 0.76 24.48
C VAL A 379 1.02 0.11 24.79
N HIS A 380 -0.03 0.91 24.94
CA HIS A 380 -1.39 0.44 25.18
C HIS A 380 -2.25 0.70 23.94
N ILE A 381 -2.96 -0.32 23.47
CA ILE A 381 -4.07 -0.13 22.54
C ILE A 381 -5.33 0.07 23.39
N VAL A 382 -5.99 1.20 23.20
CA VAL A 382 -7.26 1.54 23.87
C VAL A 382 -8.36 1.72 22.83
N HIS A 383 -9.59 1.37 23.19
CA HIS A 383 -10.73 1.55 22.31
C HIS A 383 -10.94 3.04 22.02
N ARG A 384 -11.03 3.40 20.74
CA ARG A 384 -10.92 4.81 20.28
C ARG A 384 -12.02 5.74 20.79
N LEU A 385 -13.19 5.22 21.19
CA LEU A 385 -14.30 6.02 21.74
C LEU A 385 -14.47 5.88 23.25
N SER A 386 -14.29 4.67 23.82
CA SER A 386 -14.50 4.42 25.25
C SER A 386 -13.23 4.54 26.08
N LEU A 387 -12.06 4.57 25.43
CA LEU A 387 -10.71 4.60 26.01
C LEU A 387 -10.41 3.44 26.96
N GLN A 388 -11.19 2.36 26.88
CA GLN A 388 -10.92 1.12 27.61
C GLN A 388 -9.71 0.41 27.01
N SER A 389 -8.83 -0.11 27.87
CA SER A 389 -7.66 -0.89 27.45
C SER A 389 -8.08 -2.17 26.73
N MET A 390 -7.47 -2.43 25.59
CA MET A 390 -7.72 -3.62 24.75
C MET A 390 -6.50 -4.54 24.72
N ALA A 391 -5.30 -3.97 24.58
CA ALA A 391 -4.05 -4.73 24.56
C ALA A 391 -2.90 -3.88 25.10
N VAL A 392 -1.89 -4.54 25.67
CA VAL A 392 -0.68 -3.88 26.18
C VAL A 392 0.56 -4.59 25.64
N PHE A 393 1.58 -3.80 25.32
CA PHE A 393 2.91 -4.24 24.98
C PHE A 393 3.91 -3.57 25.92
N TYR A 394 4.82 -4.35 26.47
CA TYR A 394 5.93 -3.83 27.27
C TYR A 394 7.21 -4.00 26.47
N SER A 395 7.93 -2.91 26.21
CA SER A 395 9.26 -2.99 25.63
C SER A 395 10.16 -3.76 26.59
N SER A 396 10.61 -4.96 26.18
CA SER A 396 11.53 -5.75 26.99
C SER A 396 12.87 -5.00 27.05
N ALA A 397 13.14 -4.36 28.17
CA ALA A 397 14.51 -4.02 28.52
C ALA A 397 15.31 -5.34 28.67
N ALA A 398 15.93 -5.76 27.56
CA ALA A 398 16.74 -6.96 27.33
C ALA A 398 16.00 -8.32 27.53
N PRO A 399 16.05 -9.25 26.55
CA PRO A 399 15.79 -10.65 26.87
C PRO A 399 16.86 -11.09 27.86
N ARG A 400 16.47 -11.50 29.07
CA ARG A 400 17.36 -12.26 29.94
C ARG A 400 17.71 -13.55 29.19
N SER A 401 18.97 -13.76 28.86
CA SER A 401 19.46 -15.10 28.55
C SER A 401 19.20 -15.96 29.78
N ALA A 402 18.60 -17.14 29.60
CA ALA A 402 18.19 -18.02 30.69
C ALA A 402 19.38 -18.55 31.54
N ASP A 403 20.63 -18.28 31.15
CA ASP A 403 21.84 -18.85 31.75
C ASP A 403 22.75 -17.87 32.52
N GLU A 404 22.35 -16.63 32.81
CA GLU A 404 23.15 -15.76 33.70
C GLU A 404 22.64 -15.76 35.16
N PRO A 405 23.51 -16.04 36.15
CA PRO A 405 23.13 -15.94 37.55
C PRO A 405 22.81 -14.49 37.92
N ALA A 406 21.77 -14.30 38.74
CA ALA A 406 21.23 -13.02 39.13
C ALA A 406 22.22 -12.20 39.99
N ILE A 407 23.21 -11.58 39.35
CA ILE A 407 24.02 -10.52 39.98
C ILE A 407 23.18 -9.24 39.94
N LYS A 408 22.73 -8.81 41.12
CA LYS A 408 22.06 -7.51 41.34
C LYS A 408 23.02 -6.36 40.97
N ARG A 409 23.09 -6.00 39.70
CA ARG A 409 23.66 -4.71 39.29
C ARG A 409 22.60 -3.61 39.52
N PRO A 410 22.95 -2.47 40.12
CA PRO A 410 22.02 -1.36 40.29
C PRO A 410 21.58 -0.85 38.91
N ARG A 411 20.29 -0.56 38.74
CA ARG A 411 19.75 0.12 37.56
C ARG A 411 20.52 1.43 37.36
N THR A 412 21.26 1.55 36.27
CA THR A 412 21.84 2.83 35.84
C THR A 412 20.71 3.82 35.55
N ALA A 413 20.78 5.01 36.16
CA ALA A 413 19.81 6.10 36.08
C ALA A 413 19.78 6.82 34.71
N GLY A 414 19.74 6.06 33.62
CA GLY A 414 19.53 6.59 32.27
C GLY A 414 18.02 6.83 32.00
N PRO A 415 17.67 7.77 31.10
CA PRO A 415 16.28 7.93 30.66
C PRO A 415 15.77 6.64 30.03
N ALA A 416 14.55 6.23 30.39
CA ALA A 416 13.93 5.03 29.86
C ALA A 416 13.72 5.13 28.33
N VAL A 417 13.95 4.02 27.63
CA VAL A 417 13.68 3.92 26.18
C VAL A 417 12.18 3.91 25.96
N HIS A 418 11.68 4.86 25.17
CA HIS A 418 10.25 4.98 24.87
C HIS A 418 10.04 5.52 23.46
N PHE A 419 8.87 5.21 22.88
CA PHE A 419 8.49 5.72 21.57
C PHE A 419 8.14 7.20 21.62
N LYS A 420 8.74 7.98 20.72
CA LYS A 420 8.44 9.41 20.53
C LYS A 420 7.54 9.69 19.34
N ALA A 421 7.52 8.78 18.36
CA ALA A 421 6.64 8.87 17.21
C ALA A 421 6.11 7.48 16.88
N MET A 422 4.82 7.40 16.53
CA MET A 422 4.16 6.15 16.19
C MET A 422 3.14 6.32 15.08
N GLN A 423 2.96 5.30 14.25
CA GLN A 423 1.94 5.27 13.19
C GLN A 423 1.35 3.87 13.06
N LEU A 424 0.01 3.80 13.05
CA LEU A 424 -0.71 2.58 12.68
C LEU A 424 -0.69 2.39 11.15
N SER A 425 -0.65 1.13 10.76
CA SER A 425 -0.81 0.71 9.37
C SER A 425 -2.25 0.94 8.88
N TRP A 426 -2.48 0.88 7.57
CA TRP A 426 -3.78 1.20 6.98
C TRP A 426 -4.88 0.19 7.30
N THR A 427 -4.52 -1.08 7.57
CA THR A 427 -5.47 -2.08 8.10
C THR A 427 -5.47 -2.16 9.63
N SER A 428 -4.63 -1.37 10.31
CA SER A 428 -4.45 -1.37 11.78
C SER A 428 -3.95 -2.69 12.38
N LEU A 429 -3.31 -3.54 11.58
CA LEU A 429 -2.71 -4.81 12.00
C LEU A 429 -1.21 -4.74 12.33
N ALA A 430 -0.62 -3.56 12.12
CA ALA A 430 0.76 -3.28 12.49
C ALA A 430 0.92 -1.83 13.01
N LEU A 431 1.95 -1.63 13.82
CA LEU A 431 2.32 -0.34 14.40
C LEU A 431 3.83 -0.16 14.23
N VAL A 432 4.23 0.94 13.61
CA VAL A 432 5.63 1.37 13.64
C VAL A 432 5.82 2.37 14.77
N GLY A 433 6.89 2.20 15.54
CA GLY A 433 7.32 3.13 16.57
C GLY A 433 8.79 3.51 16.40
N ILE A 434 9.11 4.80 16.47
CA ILE A 434 10.48 5.29 16.54
C ILE A 434 10.75 5.77 17.96
N ASP A 435 11.80 5.21 18.58
CA ASP A 435 12.16 5.53 19.95
C ASP A 435 13.03 6.79 20.09
N ASN A 436 13.25 7.21 21.33
CA ASN A 436 14.14 8.30 21.71
C ASN A 436 15.63 8.05 21.43
N HIS A 437 15.99 6.95 20.77
CA HIS A 437 17.32 6.68 20.20
C HIS A 437 17.33 6.62 18.66
N GLY A 438 16.19 6.87 18.00
CA GLY A 438 16.08 6.83 16.53
C GLY A 438 15.99 5.41 15.96
N LYS A 439 15.69 4.42 16.81
CA LYS A 439 15.52 3.00 16.42
C LYS A 439 14.07 2.74 16.04
N LEU A 440 13.88 2.02 14.93
CA LEU A 440 12.56 1.71 14.37
C LEU A 440 12.12 0.32 14.83
N SER A 441 11.01 0.25 15.56
CA SER A 441 10.39 -1.01 15.98
C SER A 441 9.09 -1.24 15.22
N MET A 442 8.92 -2.44 14.68
CA MET A 442 7.69 -2.89 14.03
C MET A 442 6.94 -3.86 14.94
N LEU A 443 5.73 -3.50 15.36
CA LEU A 443 4.87 -4.28 16.24
C LEU A 443 3.72 -4.88 15.43
N ARG A 444 3.47 -6.18 15.59
CA ARG A 444 2.26 -6.86 15.13
C ARG A 444 1.12 -6.62 16.10
N ILE A 445 -0.04 -6.25 15.56
CA ILE A 445 -1.29 -6.11 16.31
C ILE A 445 -2.22 -7.22 15.87
N SER A 446 -2.53 -8.15 16.79
CA SER A 446 -3.46 -9.23 16.50
C SER A 446 -4.83 -8.66 16.07
N PRO A 447 -5.45 -9.15 14.99
CA PRO A 447 -6.81 -8.79 14.61
C PRO A 447 -7.82 -9.05 15.74
N SER A 448 -7.54 -10.03 16.61
CA SER A 448 -8.39 -10.40 17.73
C SER A 448 -8.13 -9.58 19.00
N MET A 449 -7.13 -8.70 19.01
CA MET A 449 -6.70 -7.94 20.20
C MET A 449 -6.47 -8.80 21.46
N GLY A 450 -6.07 -10.06 21.29
CA GLY A 450 -5.78 -10.98 22.39
C GLY A 450 -6.92 -11.95 22.74
N HIS A 451 -8.10 -11.79 22.14
CA HIS A 451 -9.16 -12.78 22.22
C HIS A 451 -8.79 -14.05 21.43
N THR A 452 -9.14 -15.22 21.96
CA THR A 452 -9.03 -16.49 21.25
C THR A 452 -10.12 -16.56 20.20
N LEU A 453 -9.75 -16.55 18.92
CA LEU A 453 -10.68 -16.74 17.81
C LEU A 453 -10.60 -18.17 17.30
N ASP A 454 -11.74 -18.69 16.86
CA ASP A 454 -11.77 -19.86 16.01
C ASP A 454 -11.06 -19.58 14.69
N VAL A 455 -10.41 -20.60 14.13
CA VAL A 455 -9.63 -20.49 12.89
C VAL A 455 -10.50 -20.02 11.73
N SER A 456 -11.77 -20.46 11.66
CA SER A 456 -12.68 -20.05 10.58
C SER A 456 -13.00 -18.56 10.64
N LEU A 457 -13.12 -18.00 11.86
CA LEU A 457 -13.40 -16.59 12.08
C LEU A 457 -12.17 -15.73 11.81
N ALA A 458 -10.99 -16.17 12.26
CA ALA A 458 -9.72 -15.52 11.93
C ALA A 458 -9.50 -15.46 10.40
N LEU A 459 -9.77 -16.56 9.69
CA LEU A 459 -9.74 -16.59 8.22
C LEU A 459 -10.72 -15.58 7.60
N ARG A 460 -11.93 -15.44 8.15
CA ARG A 460 -12.93 -14.47 7.66
C ARG A 460 -12.46 -13.04 7.83
N HIS A 461 -11.87 -12.68 8.97
CA HIS A 461 -11.36 -11.33 9.21
C HIS A 461 -10.19 -10.98 8.28
N LEU A 462 -9.25 -11.91 8.08
CA LEU A 462 -8.14 -11.71 7.14
C LEU A 462 -8.64 -11.61 5.69
N LEU A 463 -9.58 -12.46 5.29
CA LEU A 463 -10.21 -12.40 3.97
C LEU A 463 -10.88 -11.03 3.73
N PHE A 464 -11.65 -10.54 4.70
CA PHE A 464 -12.34 -9.25 4.62
C PHE A 464 -11.36 -8.06 4.44
N LEU A 465 -10.21 -8.10 5.13
CA LEU A 465 -9.16 -7.08 4.95
C LEU A 465 -8.43 -7.21 3.61
N LEU A 466 -8.21 -8.42 3.10
CA LEU A 466 -7.66 -8.64 1.77
C LEU A 466 -8.61 -8.13 0.67
N GLU A 467 -9.92 -8.37 0.81
CA GLU A 467 -10.95 -7.80 -0.07
C GLU A 467 -10.91 -6.27 -0.06
N TYR A 468 -10.81 -5.66 1.14
CA TYR A 468 -10.68 -4.22 1.28
C TYR A 468 -9.43 -3.69 0.56
N CYS A 469 -8.27 -4.32 0.74
CA CYS A 469 -7.04 -3.96 0.04
C CYS A 469 -7.18 -4.13 -1.48
N MET A 470 -7.92 -5.15 -1.95
CA MET A 470 -8.11 -5.43 -3.37
C MET A 470 -8.93 -4.32 -4.04
N VAL A 471 -10.02 -3.90 -3.39
CA VAL A 471 -10.93 -2.85 -3.88
C VAL A 471 -10.27 -1.47 -3.82
N THR A 472 -9.60 -1.15 -2.71
CA THR A 472 -8.93 0.16 -2.52
C THR A 472 -7.63 0.30 -3.31
N GLY A 473 -6.93 -0.81 -3.56
CA GLY A 473 -5.58 -0.81 -4.09
C GLY A 473 -4.51 -0.48 -3.04
N TYR A 474 -4.87 -0.44 -1.76
CA TYR A 474 -3.90 -0.32 -0.67
C TYR A 474 -3.06 -1.59 -0.55
N ASP A 475 -1.82 -1.42 -0.09
CA ASP A 475 -0.92 -2.55 0.07
C ASP A 475 -1.33 -3.40 1.29
N TRP A 476 -1.25 -4.72 1.12
CA TRP A 476 -1.77 -5.74 2.06
C TRP A 476 -0.68 -6.37 2.94
N TRP A 477 0.54 -5.84 2.94
CA TRP A 477 1.69 -6.38 3.69
C TRP A 477 1.40 -6.65 5.17
N ASP A 478 0.77 -5.70 5.86
CA ASP A 478 0.45 -5.82 7.29
C ASP A 478 -0.55 -6.95 7.59
N THR A 479 -1.46 -7.24 6.65
CA THR A 479 -2.39 -8.37 6.73
C THR A 479 -1.66 -9.70 6.58
N LEU A 480 -0.62 -9.76 5.73
CA LEU A 480 0.19 -10.96 5.54
C LEU A 480 0.97 -11.36 6.80
N LEU A 481 1.30 -10.42 7.69
CA LEU A 481 1.98 -10.71 8.97
C LEU A 481 1.21 -11.68 9.87
N HIS A 482 -0.09 -11.83 9.65
CA HIS A 482 -0.99 -12.66 10.46
C HIS A 482 -1.41 -13.96 9.76
N VAL A 483 -1.02 -14.13 8.49
CA VAL A 483 -1.34 -15.34 7.72
C VAL A 483 -0.36 -16.45 8.07
N GLN A 484 -0.87 -17.53 8.68
CA GLN A 484 -0.06 -18.71 8.97
C GLN A 484 0.03 -19.63 7.74
N PRO A 485 1.11 -20.45 7.59
CA PRO A 485 1.28 -21.33 6.43
C PRO A 485 0.08 -22.25 6.15
N GLY A 486 -0.58 -22.76 7.22
CA GLY A 486 -1.77 -23.60 7.10
C GLY A 486 -3.05 -22.88 6.63
N MET A 487 -3.08 -21.55 6.68
CA MET A 487 -4.21 -20.73 6.22
C MET A 487 -4.14 -20.39 4.72
N VAL A 488 -2.95 -20.49 4.12
CA VAL A 488 -2.66 -19.96 2.77
C VAL A 488 -3.59 -20.55 1.70
N GLN A 489 -3.74 -21.88 1.66
CA GLN A 489 -4.58 -22.57 0.69
C GLN A 489 -6.02 -22.06 0.76
N SER A 490 -6.61 -22.05 1.96
CA SER A 490 -8.00 -21.63 2.18
C SER A 490 -8.23 -20.16 1.85
N LEU A 491 -7.27 -19.27 2.15
CA LEU A 491 -7.38 -17.85 1.79
C LEU A 491 -7.32 -17.65 0.28
N VAL A 492 -6.43 -18.36 -0.42
CA VAL A 492 -6.31 -18.28 -1.89
C VAL A 492 -7.60 -18.75 -2.58
N GLU A 493 -8.21 -19.83 -2.09
CA GLU A 493 -9.47 -20.37 -2.62
C GLU A 493 -10.65 -19.43 -2.32
N LYS A 494 -10.86 -19.06 -1.05
CA LYS A 494 -11.97 -18.16 -0.67
C LYS A 494 -11.86 -16.78 -1.32
N LEU A 495 -10.66 -16.20 -1.41
CA LEU A 495 -10.46 -14.93 -2.11
C LEU A 495 -10.82 -15.05 -3.60
N HIS A 496 -10.58 -16.22 -4.22
CA HIS A 496 -11.03 -16.46 -5.58
C HIS A 496 -12.54 -16.50 -5.70
N GLU A 497 -13.21 -17.25 -4.82
CA GLU A 497 -14.66 -17.39 -4.81
C GLU A 497 -15.36 -16.04 -4.64
N GLU A 498 -14.90 -15.22 -3.69
CA GLU A 498 -15.46 -13.88 -3.45
C GLU A 498 -15.28 -12.97 -4.67
N TYR A 499 -14.13 -13.07 -5.35
CA TYR A 499 -13.90 -12.36 -6.61
C TYR A 499 -14.83 -12.85 -7.74
N THR A 500 -14.99 -14.16 -7.93
CA THR A 500 -15.82 -14.71 -9.01
C THR A 500 -17.31 -14.46 -8.81
N ARG A 501 -17.74 -14.15 -7.58
CA ARG A 501 -19.12 -13.72 -7.29
C ARG A 501 -19.42 -12.29 -7.71
N GLN A 502 -18.40 -11.47 -8.00
CA GLN A 502 -18.61 -10.08 -8.42
C GLN A 502 -19.10 -10.01 -9.88
N ASN A 503 -19.66 -8.86 -10.28
CA ASN A 503 -20.02 -8.65 -11.68
C ASN A 503 -18.78 -8.61 -12.60
N ALA A 504 -18.98 -8.90 -13.89
CA ALA A 504 -17.91 -9.02 -14.88
C ALA A 504 -17.03 -7.74 -15.00
N ALA A 505 -17.64 -6.56 -14.91
CA ALA A 505 -16.91 -5.29 -14.98
C ALA A 505 -15.92 -5.13 -13.82
N LEU A 506 -16.36 -5.45 -12.59
CA LEU A 506 -15.50 -5.39 -11.41
C LEU A 506 -14.42 -6.48 -11.43
N GLN A 507 -14.76 -7.68 -11.88
CA GLN A 507 -13.78 -8.75 -12.08
C GLN A 507 -12.67 -8.29 -13.04
N GLN A 508 -13.02 -7.69 -14.18
CA GLN A 508 -12.04 -7.18 -15.14
C GLN A 508 -11.06 -6.19 -14.51
N VAL A 509 -11.57 -5.23 -13.72
CA VAL A 509 -10.75 -4.21 -13.03
C VAL A 509 -9.82 -4.81 -11.97
N LEU A 510 -10.26 -5.87 -11.28
CA LEU A 510 -9.52 -6.48 -10.16
C LEU A 510 -8.65 -7.68 -10.59
N SER A 511 -8.78 -8.16 -11.82
CA SER A 511 -8.16 -9.39 -12.34
C SER A 511 -6.65 -9.52 -12.06
N THR A 512 -5.86 -8.46 -12.28
CA THR A 512 -4.43 -8.49 -12.01
C THR A 512 -4.11 -8.38 -10.51
N ARG A 513 -4.93 -7.66 -9.73
CA ARG A 513 -4.74 -7.51 -8.28
C ARG A 513 -4.96 -8.82 -7.55
N ILE A 514 -6.00 -9.59 -7.91
CA ILE A 514 -6.24 -10.89 -7.29
C ILE A 514 -5.09 -11.87 -7.55
N LEU A 515 -4.56 -11.91 -8.78
CA LEU A 515 -3.40 -12.77 -9.08
C LEU A 515 -2.16 -12.36 -8.28
N ALA A 516 -1.91 -11.06 -8.13
CA ALA A 516 -0.81 -10.56 -7.31
C ALA A 516 -0.99 -10.90 -5.82
N MET A 517 -2.21 -10.80 -5.28
CA MET A 517 -2.51 -11.18 -3.90
C MET A 517 -2.35 -12.68 -3.67
N LYS A 518 -2.83 -13.52 -4.59
CA LYS A 518 -2.64 -14.97 -4.52
C LYS A 518 -1.15 -15.34 -4.56
N ALA A 519 -0.36 -14.68 -5.41
CA ALA A 519 1.09 -14.84 -5.43
C ALA A 519 1.73 -14.46 -4.08
N SER A 520 1.32 -13.34 -3.47
CA SER A 520 1.80 -12.95 -2.13
C SER A 520 1.42 -13.95 -1.04
N LEU A 521 0.19 -14.48 -1.04
CA LEU A 521 -0.25 -15.50 -0.08
C LEU A 521 0.54 -16.80 -0.25
N CYS A 522 0.71 -17.28 -1.48
CA CYS A 522 1.41 -18.53 -1.77
C CYS A 522 2.89 -18.51 -1.36
N LYS A 523 3.52 -17.33 -1.24
CA LYS A 523 4.88 -17.16 -0.71
C LYS A 523 5.01 -17.51 0.78
N LEU A 524 3.91 -17.50 1.52
CA LEU A 524 3.91 -17.71 2.97
C LEU A 524 3.84 -19.21 3.36
N SER A 525 3.68 -20.11 2.40
CA SER A 525 3.65 -21.55 2.66
C SER A 525 4.57 -22.33 1.70
N PRO A 526 5.46 -23.19 2.23
CA PRO A 526 6.31 -24.05 1.40
C PRO A 526 5.51 -24.93 0.43
N CYS A 527 4.31 -25.37 0.82
CA CYS A 527 3.47 -26.25 0.01
C CYS A 527 2.88 -25.56 -1.23
N THR A 528 2.89 -24.22 -1.27
CA THR A 528 2.29 -23.44 -2.36
C THR A 528 3.28 -22.56 -3.10
N VAL A 529 4.55 -22.55 -2.69
CA VAL A 529 5.57 -21.62 -3.21
C VAL A 529 5.78 -21.76 -4.73
N ALA A 530 5.65 -22.97 -5.28
CA ALA A 530 5.72 -23.20 -6.73
C ALA A 530 4.63 -22.46 -7.51
N ARG A 531 3.43 -22.30 -6.92
CA ARG A 531 2.30 -21.57 -7.54
C ARG A 531 2.57 -20.07 -7.70
N VAL A 532 3.55 -19.53 -6.98
CA VAL A 532 3.99 -18.13 -7.12
C VAL A 532 4.51 -17.88 -8.54
N CYS A 533 5.28 -18.84 -9.07
CA CYS A 533 5.79 -18.81 -10.43
C CYS A 533 4.65 -18.79 -11.45
N ASP A 534 3.64 -19.63 -11.25
CA ASP A 534 2.46 -19.72 -12.11
C ASP A 534 1.67 -18.42 -12.12
N TYR A 535 1.39 -17.83 -10.94
CA TYR A 535 0.68 -16.55 -10.87
C TYR A 535 1.45 -15.41 -11.54
N HIS A 536 2.78 -15.40 -11.40
CA HIS A 536 3.61 -14.41 -12.08
C HIS A 536 3.64 -14.60 -13.59
N ALA A 537 3.75 -15.84 -14.08
CA ALA A 537 3.63 -16.12 -15.50
C ALA A 537 2.24 -15.77 -16.06
N LYS A 538 1.17 -16.01 -15.29
CA LYS A 538 -0.20 -15.58 -15.68
C LYS A 538 -0.31 -14.07 -15.80
N LEU A 539 0.23 -13.32 -14.84
CA LEU A 539 0.27 -11.86 -14.91
C LEU A 539 1.04 -11.37 -16.14
N PHE A 540 2.18 -11.98 -16.44
CA PHE A 540 2.97 -11.64 -17.63
C PHE A 540 2.25 -12.01 -18.93
N LEU A 541 1.61 -13.18 -19.00
CA LEU A 541 0.80 -13.59 -20.15
C LEU A 541 -0.36 -12.62 -20.40
N VAL A 542 -1.10 -12.22 -19.36
CA VAL A 542 -2.19 -11.24 -19.46
C VAL A 542 -1.65 -9.90 -20.00
N ALA A 543 -0.50 -9.47 -19.51
CA ALA A 543 0.18 -8.26 -19.99
C ALA A 543 0.55 -8.34 -21.48
N VAL A 544 1.18 -9.44 -21.90
CA VAL A 544 1.56 -9.69 -23.31
C VAL A 544 0.31 -9.78 -24.18
N SER A 545 -0.70 -10.55 -23.78
CA SER A 545 -1.98 -10.69 -24.49
C SER A 545 -2.67 -9.36 -24.70
N SER A 546 -2.82 -8.56 -23.64
CA SER A 546 -3.38 -7.20 -23.72
C SER A 546 -2.61 -6.31 -24.69
N THR A 547 -1.28 -6.43 -24.71
CA THR A 547 -0.43 -5.61 -25.58
C THR A 547 -0.59 -6.03 -27.04
N LEU A 548 -0.42 -7.32 -27.35
CA LEU A 548 -0.50 -7.82 -28.72
C LEU A 548 -1.90 -7.65 -29.32
N LYS A 549 -2.97 -7.93 -28.56
CA LYS A 549 -4.35 -7.70 -29.01
C LYS A 549 -4.65 -6.21 -29.24
N SER A 550 -4.04 -5.31 -28.46
CA SER A 550 -4.24 -3.86 -28.65
C SER A 550 -3.60 -3.29 -29.92
N LEU A 551 -2.72 -4.06 -30.58
CA LEU A 551 -2.13 -3.69 -31.86
C LEU A 551 -3.06 -4.00 -33.04
N LEU A 552 -4.05 -4.87 -32.86
CA LEU A 552 -5.00 -5.24 -33.90
C LEU A 552 -5.95 -4.08 -34.18
N ARG A 553 -6.22 -3.80 -35.46
CA ARG A 553 -6.98 -2.63 -35.89
C ARG A 553 -8.20 -3.05 -36.71
N PRO A 554 -9.39 -2.48 -36.45
CA PRO A 554 -10.54 -2.74 -37.32
C PRO A 554 -10.28 -2.18 -38.72
N HIS A 555 -10.72 -2.90 -39.74
CA HIS A 555 -10.57 -2.48 -41.14
C HIS A 555 -11.38 -1.20 -41.46
N PHE A 556 -12.49 -0.98 -40.75
CA PHE A 556 -13.29 0.24 -40.83
C PHE A 556 -13.43 0.88 -39.43
N LEU A 557 -13.16 2.18 -39.33
CA LEU A 557 -13.17 2.92 -38.06
C LEU A 557 -14.57 3.06 -37.42
N ASN A 558 -15.64 2.84 -38.20
CA ASN A 558 -17.04 3.06 -37.80
C ASN A 558 -17.90 1.78 -37.68
N THR A 559 -17.31 0.57 -37.69
CA THR A 559 -18.10 -0.64 -37.40
C THR A 559 -18.36 -0.78 -35.90
N PRO A 560 -19.62 -0.81 -35.44
CA PRO A 560 -19.91 -0.99 -34.03
C PRO A 560 -19.87 -2.48 -33.62
N ASP A 561 -19.65 -2.66 -32.32
CA ASP A 561 -19.94 -3.81 -31.45
C ASP A 561 -18.79 -4.69 -30.95
N LYS A 562 -17.74 -5.04 -31.72
CA LYS A 562 -16.62 -5.88 -31.21
C LYS A 562 -15.25 -5.48 -31.75
N SER A 563 -14.22 -5.46 -30.89
CA SER A 563 -12.85 -5.23 -31.34
C SER A 563 -12.28 -6.46 -32.07
N PRO A 564 -11.24 -6.32 -32.92
CA PRO A 564 -10.55 -7.47 -33.51
C PRO A 564 -10.06 -8.48 -32.47
N GLY A 565 -9.61 -7.99 -31.29
CA GLY A 565 -9.21 -8.84 -30.17
C GLY A 565 -10.37 -9.65 -29.58
N ASP A 566 -11.58 -9.07 -29.51
CA ASP A 566 -12.78 -9.78 -29.06
C ASP A 566 -13.22 -10.82 -30.09
N ARG A 567 -13.14 -10.49 -31.39
CA ARG A 567 -13.40 -11.46 -32.48
C ARG A 567 -12.44 -12.63 -32.45
N LEU A 568 -11.14 -12.38 -32.27
CA LEU A 568 -10.12 -13.42 -32.09
C LEU A 568 -10.47 -14.35 -30.93
N THR A 569 -10.82 -13.77 -29.78
CA THR A 569 -11.22 -14.49 -28.56
C THR A 569 -12.44 -15.38 -28.86
N GLU A 570 -13.46 -14.83 -29.52
CA GLU A 570 -14.68 -15.55 -29.91
C GLU A 570 -14.39 -16.72 -30.87
N VAL A 571 -13.56 -16.49 -31.90
CA VAL A 571 -13.18 -17.53 -32.88
C VAL A 571 -12.38 -18.65 -32.20
N CYS A 572 -11.34 -18.30 -31.42
CA CYS A 572 -10.51 -19.30 -30.74
C CYS A 572 -11.27 -20.09 -29.67
N THR A 573 -12.32 -19.50 -29.08
CA THR A 573 -13.18 -20.19 -28.12
C THR A 573 -14.16 -21.16 -28.81
N LYS A 574 -14.70 -20.77 -29.98
CA LYS A 574 -15.69 -21.57 -30.70
C LYS A 574 -15.07 -22.68 -31.55
N ILE A 575 -13.95 -22.41 -32.21
CA ILE A 575 -13.33 -23.35 -33.14
C ILE A 575 -12.36 -24.24 -32.38
N THR A 576 -12.69 -25.54 -32.32
CA THR A 576 -11.89 -26.55 -31.61
C THR A 576 -10.89 -27.27 -32.51
N ASP A 577 -10.85 -26.96 -33.82
CA ASP A 577 -9.91 -27.61 -34.75
C ASP A 577 -8.46 -27.38 -34.29
N ALA A 578 -7.65 -28.44 -34.33
CA ALA A 578 -6.28 -28.43 -33.86
C ALA A 578 -5.29 -28.01 -34.97
N ASP A 579 -5.78 -27.79 -36.19
CA ASP A 579 -5.06 -27.17 -37.29
C ASP A 579 -5.17 -25.64 -37.21
N ILE A 580 -4.04 -24.97 -37.01
CA ILE A 580 -3.96 -23.52 -36.83
C ILE A 580 -4.46 -22.76 -38.07
N ASP A 581 -4.19 -23.28 -39.26
CA ASP A 581 -4.51 -22.59 -40.51
C ASP A 581 -6.03 -22.60 -40.75
N LYS A 582 -6.73 -23.67 -40.35
CA LYS A 582 -8.20 -23.72 -40.38
C LYS A 582 -8.85 -22.74 -39.40
N VAL A 583 -8.25 -22.52 -38.23
CA VAL A 583 -8.74 -21.50 -37.29
C VAL A 583 -8.58 -20.11 -37.90
N MET A 584 -7.45 -19.85 -38.56
CA MET A 584 -7.13 -18.55 -39.17
C MET A 584 -8.05 -18.16 -40.33
N ILE A 585 -8.56 -19.11 -41.11
CA ILE A 585 -9.50 -18.84 -42.23
C ILE A 585 -10.77 -18.12 -41.75
N ASN A 586 -11.11 -18.23 -40.47
CA ASN A 586 -12.27 -17.59 -39.86
C ASN A 586 -11.99 -16.15 -39.38
N LEU A 587 -10.78 -15.63 -39.62
CA LEU A 587 -10.34 -14.29 -39.23
C LEU A 587 -10.08 -13.42 -40.46
N LYS A 588 -10.34 -12.12 -40.32
CA LYS A 588 -10.05 -11.12 -41.34
C LYS A 588 -8.60 -10.67 -41.22
N THR A 589 -7.74 -11.12 -42.14
CA THR A 589 -6.29 -10.88 -42.07
C THR A 589 -5.92 -9.41 -42.16
N GLU A 590 -6.78 -8.56 -42.74
CA GLU A 590 -6.59 -7.11 -42.82
C GLU A 590 -6.56 -6.44 -41.44
N GLU A 591 -7.17 -7.06 -40.42
CA GLU A 591 -7.19 -6.53 -39.05
C GLU A 591 -5.88 -6.77 -38.28
N PHE A 592 -4.99 -7.59 -38.84
CA PHE A 592 -3.75 -8.05 -38.22
C PHE A 592 -2.50 -7.43 -38.87
N VAL A 593 -2.67 -6.55 -39.86
CA VAL A 593 -1.54 -5.95 -40.59
C VAL A 593 -0.78 -4.96 -39.70
N LEU A 594 0.52 -5.23 -39.50
CA LEU A 594 1.46 -4.38 -38.76
C LEU A 594 2.73 -4.12 -39.57
N ASP A 595 3.42 -3.03 -39.25
CA ASP A 595 4.72 -2.72 -39.86
C ASP A 595 5.84 -3.61 -39.29
N MET A 596 6.89 -3.82 -40.10
CA MET A 596 8.01 -4.70 -39.75
C MET A 596 8.73 -4.27 -38.47
N ASN A 597 8.93 -2.97 -38.28
CA ASN A 597 9.70 -2.44 -37.16
C ASN A 597 8.98 -2.71 -35.83
N THR A 598 7.64 -2.59 -35.80
CA THR A 598 6.82 -2.93 -34.64
C THR A 598 6.95 -4.41 -34.28
N LEU A 599 6.82 -5.33 -35.24
CA LEU A 599 6.92 -6.77 -35.00
C LEU A 599 8.31 -7.17 -34.52
N GLN A 600 9.36 -6.67 -35.19
CA GLN A 600 10.75 -6.94 -34.80
C GLN A 600 11.07 -6.41 -33.39
N ALA A 601 10.52 -5.24 -33.02
CA ALA A 601 10.73 -4.68 -31.70
C ALA A 601 10.07 -5.48 -30.58
N LEU A 602 9.00 -6.22 -30.88
CA LEU A 602 8.28 -7.08 -29.94
C LEU A 602 8.71 -8.55 -30.01
N GLN A 603 9.72 -8.88 -30.82
CA GLN A 603 10.15 -10.26 -31.07
C GLN A 603 10.41 -11.05 -29.78
N GLN A 604 11.01 -10.43 -28.77
CA GLN A 604 11.31 -11.10 -27.50
C GLN A 604 10.04 -11.53 -26.73
N LEU A 605 8.94 -10.78 -26.88
CA LEU A 605 7.64 -11.17 -26.31
C LEU A 605 7.01 -12.29 -27.12
N LEU A 606 7.12 -12.25 -28.45
CA LEU A 606 6.61 -13.32 -29.34
C LEU A 606 7.37 -14.63 -29.10
N GLN A 607 8.70 -14.56 -29.00
CA GLN A 607 9.57 -15.68 -28.67
C GLN A 607 9.18 -16.27 -27.30
N TRP A 608 8.99 -15.42 -26.28
CA TRP A 608 8.58 -15.88 -24.96
C TRP A 608 7.27 -16.67 -24.99
N VAL A 609 6.28 -16.28 -25.80
CA VAL A 609 5.03 -17.05 -25.94
C VAL A 609 5.31 -18.44 -26.49
N GLY A 610 6.10 -18.55 -27.56
CA GLY A 610 6.48 -19.84 -28.16
C GLY A 610 7.26 -20.74 -27.19
N ASP A 611 8.29 -20.18 -26.56
CA ASP A 611 9.12 -20.89 -25.58
C ASP A 611 8.30 -21.36 -24.37
N PHE A 612 7.37 -20.52 -23.90
CA PHE A 612 6.52 -20.83 -22.77
C PHE A 612 5.54 -21.96 -23.08
N VAL A 613 4.93 -21.96 -24.27
CA VAL A 613 4.08 -23.08 -24.73
C VAL A 613 4.88 -24.37 -24.84
N LEU A 614 6.05 -24.34 -25.47
CA LEU A 614 6.93 -25.49 -25.60
C LEU A 614 7.33 -26.06 -24.24
N TYR A 615 7.76 -25.19 -23.32
CA TYR A 615 8.11 -25.59 -21.96
C TYR A 615 6.94 -26.24 -21.22
N LEU A 616 5.75 -25.63 -21.28
CA LEU A 616 4.56 -26.13 -20.58
C LEU A 616 4.19 -27.53 -21.07
N LEU A 617 4.11 -27.71 -22.39
CA LEU A 617 3.76 -29.00 -22.99
C LEU A 617 4.84 -30.06 -22.70
N ALA A 618 6.12 -29.74 -22.82
CA ALA A 618 7.21 -30.65 -22.46
C ALA A 618 7.25 -30.99 -20.96
N SER A 619 6.66 -30.14 -20.12
CA SER A 619 6.52 -30.37 -18.68
C SER A 619 5.29 -31.21 -18.33
N LEU A 620 4.33 -31.41 -19.25
CA LEU A 620 3.08 -32.14 -18.99
C LEU A 620 3.30 -33.60 -18.51
N PRO A 621 4.21 -34.40 -19.09
CA PRO A 621 4.48 -35.76 -18.60
C PRO A 621 5.10 -35.80 -17.20
N ASN A 622 5.71 -34.69 -16.81
CA ASN A 622 6.50 -34.55 -15.60
C ASN A 622 5.67 -34.04 -14.40
N GLN A 623 4.33 -34.06 -14.49
CA GLN A 623 3.41 -33.43 -13.53
C GLN A 623 3.04 -34.28 -12.30
N GLY A 624 3.73 -35.39 -12.04
CA GLY A 624 3.48 -36.26 -10.87
C GLY A 624 3.67 -35.59 -9.49
N SER A 625 4.09 -34.32 -9.43
CA SER A 625 4.18 -33.53 -8.20
C SER A 625 3.57 -32.12 -8.37
N PRO A 626 2.65 -31.67 -7.48
CA PRO A 626 2.03 -30.35 -7.55
C PRO A 626 2.99 -29.20 -7.17
N LEU A 627 4.22 -29.51 -6.78
CA LEU A 627 5.24 -28.56 -6.35
C LEU A 627 6.15 -28.08 -7.50
N ARG A 628 5.81 -28.40 -8.76
CA ARG A 628 6.57 -27.94 -9.93
C ARG A 628 5.95 -26.68 -10.54
N PRO A 629 6.76 -25.68 -10.93
CA PRO A 629 6.29 -24.57 -11.76
C PRO A 629 5.61 -25.08 -13.04
N GLY A 630 4.52 -24.43 -13.44
CA GLY A 630 3.67 -24.78 -14.56
C GLY A 630 2.47 -25.66 -14.19
N HIS A 631 2.48 -26.35 -13.04
CA HIS A 631 1.44 -27.32 -12.69
C HIS A 631 0.02 -26.72 -12.65
N SER A 632 -0.17 -25.61 -11.93
CA SER A 632 -1.50 -24.96 -11.86
C SER A 632 -1.84 -24.14 -13.11
N PHE A 633 -0.86 -23.95 -13.99
CA PHE A 633 -1.03 -23.29 -15.27
C PHE A 633 -1.62 -24.24 -16.31
N LEU A 634 -1.11 -25.49 -16.36
CA LEU A 634 -1.56 -26.54 -17.27
C LEU A 634 -3.01 -26.98 -17.06
N ARG A 635 -3.60 -26.64 -15.92
CA ARG A 635 -5.01 -26.93 -15.57
C ARG A 635 -5.93 -25.71 -15.70
N ASP A 636 -5.42 -24.58 -16.17
CA ASP A 636 -6.17 -23.34 -16.30
C ASP A 636 -6.58 -23.08 -17.75
N GLY A 637 -7.78 -23.54 -18.12
CA GLY A 637 -8.32 -23.39 -19.47
C GLY A 637 -8.39 -21.94 -19.96
N THR A 638 -8.52 -20.95 -19.06
CA THR A 638 -8.50 -19.53 -19.47
C THR A 638 -7.11 -19.12 -19.93
N SER A 639 -6.08 -19.50 -19.17
CA SER A 639 -4.69 -19.20 -19.53
C SER A 639 -4.23 -19.96 -20.78
N LEU A 640 -4.61 -21.22 -20.93
CA LEU A 640 -4.35 -22.01 -22.14
C LEU A 640 -5.05 -21.43 -23.38
N GLY A 641 -6.29 -20.96 -23.22
CA GLY A 641 -7.03 -20.26 -24.27
C GLY A 641 -6.34 -18.98 -24.73
N MET A 642 -5.81 -18.19 -23.79
CA MET A 642 -5.00 -17.00 -24.13
C MET A 642 -3.73 -17.35 -24.90
N LEU A 643 -3.04 -18.44 -24.55
CA LEU A 643 -1.87 -18.90 -25.32
C LEU A 643 -2.26 -19.31 -26.74
N ARG A 644 -3.39 -20.02 -26.87
CA ARG A 644 -3.94 -20.44 -28.18
C ARG A 644 -4.22 -19.23 -29.07
N GLU A 645 -4.88 -18.20 -28.54
CA GLU A 645 -5.13 -16.95 -29.25
C GLU A 645 -3.84 -16.27 -29.70
N LEU A 646 -2.84 -16.20 -28.83
CA LEU A 646 -1.55 -15.57 -29.16
C LEU A 646 -0.79 -16.36 -30.23
N MET A 647 -0.83 -17.69 -30.21
CA MET A 647 -0.24 -18.50 -31.27
C MET A 647 -0.88 -18.22 -32.63
N VAL A 648 -2.21 -18.05 -32.70
CA VAL A 648 -2.91 -17.66 -33.93
C VAL A 648 -2.43 -16.28 -34.42
N VAL A 649 -2.34 -15.30 -33.52
CA VAL A 649 -1.83 -13.95 -33.85
C VAL A 649 -0.42 -14.02 -34.40
N ILE A 650 0.48 -14.74 -33.73
CA ILE A 650 1.88 -14.90 -34.13
C ILE A 650 1.97 -15.62 -35.49
N ARG A 651 1.13 -16.62 -35.76
CA ARG A 651 1.11 -17.34 -37.04
C ARG A 651 0.67 -16.44 -38.19
N ILE A 652 -0.39 -15.64 -38.00
CA ILE A 652 -0.83 -14.65 -38.99
C ILE A 652 0.30 -13.66 -39.29
N TRP A 653 0.95 -13.11 -38.27
CA TRP A 653 2.08 -12.20 -38.47
C TRP A 653 3.26 -12.88 -39.17
N GLY A 654 3.53 -14.15 -38.84
CA GLY A 654 4.58 -14.93 -39.49
C GLY A 654 4.35 -15.17 -40.98
N LEU A 655 3.09 -15.39 -41.41
CA LEU A 655 2.75 -15.48 -42.83
C LEU A 655 2.99 -14.15 -43.56
N LEU A 656 2.73 -13.03 -42.90
CA LEU A 656 2.99 -11.70 -43.46
C LEU A 656 4.49 -11.34 -43.44
N LYS A 657 5.20 -11.79 -42.40
CA LYS A 657 6.59 -11.45 -42.05
C LYS A 657 7.28 -12.63 -41.34
N PRO A 658 7.95 -13.55 -42.05
CA PRO A 658 8.52 -14.76 -41.46
C PRO A 658 9.52 -14.52 -40.32
N SER A 659 10.23 -13.39 -40.33
CA SER A 659 11.21 -13.02 -39.31
C SER A 659 10.61 -12.75 -37.92
N CYS A 660 9.29 -12.66 -37.78
CA CYS A 660 8.65 -12.46 -36.47
C CYS A 660 8.22 -13.76 -35.78
N LEU A 661 8.40 -14.92 -36.44
CA LEU A 661 8.08 -16.20 -35.84
C LEU A 661 9.04 -16.52 -34.69
N PRO A 662 8.58 -17.20 -33.62
CA PRO A 662 9.45 -17.80 -32.64
C PRO A 662 10.41 -18.78 -33.31
N VAL A 663 11.69 -18.71 -32.93
CA VAL A 663 12.73 -19.59 -33.42
C VAL A 663 12.82 -20.80 -32.51
N TYR A 664 12.69 -21.99 -33.08
CA TYR A 664 12.86 -23.26 -32.39
C TYR A 664 14.10 -23.98 -32.90
N THR A 665 14.84 -24.65 -32.02
CA THR A 665 15.91 -25.56 -32.44
C THR A 665 15.30 -26.95 -32.60
N ALA A 666 14.97 -27.32 -33.83
CA ALA A 666 14.37 -28.61 -34.16
C ALA A 666 15.42 -29.63 -34.62
N THR A 667 15.13 -30.91 -34.45
CA THR A 667 15.96 -32.01 -35.00
C THR A 667 15.73 -32.24 -36.49
N SER A 668 14.69 -31.63 -37.07
CA SER A 668 14.36 -31.68 -38.50
C SER A 668 14.02 -30.28 -39.04
N ASP A 669 14.63 -29.92 -40.18
CA ASP A 669 14.43 -28.62 -40.84
C ASP A 669 13.06 -28.48 -41.51
N THR A 670 12.34 -29.59 -41.75
CA THR A 670 11.02 -29.57 -42.41
C THR A 670 9.85 -29.52 -41.43
N GLN A 671 10.12 -29.50 -40.12
CA GLN A 671 9.09 -29.57 -39.10
C GLN A 671 8.44 -28.20 -38.86
N ASP A 672 7.12 -28.11 -39.02
CA ASP A 672 6.36 -26.94 -38.56
C ASP A 672 6.11 -27.05 -37.04
N SER A 673 7.10 -26.62 -36.26
CA SER A 673 7.07 -26.65 -34.79
C SER A 673 5.88 -25.86 -34.23
N MET A 674 5.49 -24.75 -34.86
CA MET A 674 4.40 -23.92 -34.37
C MET A 674 3.05 -24.62 -34.52
N SER A 675 2.81 -25.25 -35.67
CA SER A 675 1.61 -26.05 -35.91
C SER A 675 1.54 -27.27 -34.98
N LEU A 676 2.66 -27.95 -34.74
CA LEU A 676 2.75 -29.03 -33.75
C LEU A 676 2.34 -28.56 -32.34
N LEU A 677 2.94 -27.47 -31.87
CA LEU A 677 2.67 -26.92 -30.53
C LEU A 677 1.23 -26.44 -30.39
N PHE A 678 0.66 -25.82 -31.43
CA PHE A 678 -0.73 -25.37 -31.42
C PHE A 678 -1.70 -26.54 -31.31
N ARG A 679 -1.41 -27.64 -32.01
CA ARG A 679 -2.22 -28.86 -31.98
C ARG A 679 -2.25 -29.48 -30.59
N LEU A 680 -1.09 -29.63 -29.96
CA LEU A 680 -0.96 -30.18 -28.59
C LEU A 680 -1.60 -29.25 -27.56
N LEU A 681 -1.36 -27.94 -27.66
CA LEU A 681 -1.99 -26.93 -26.80
C LEU A 681 -3.52 -26.94 -26.92
N THR A 682 -4.04 -27.08 -28.14
CA THR A 682 -5.47 -27.16 -28.41
C THR A 682 -6.10 -28.39 -27.76
N LYS A 683 -5.47 -29.57 -27.88
CA LYS A 683 -5.93 -30.79 -27.21
C LYS A 683 -5.99 -30.60 -25.69
N LEU A 684 -4.93 -30.04 -25.09
CA LEU A 684 -4.88 -29.77 -23.65
C LEU A 684 -5.96 -28.76 -23.22
N TRP A 685 -6.13 -27.68 -23.98
CA TRP A 685 -7.13 -26.66 -23.70
C TRP A 685 -8.56 -27.22 -23.74
N ILE A 686 -8.89 -28.07 -24.72
CA ILE A 686 -10.20 -28.73 -24.81
C ILE A 686 -10.47 -29.56 -23.55
N CYS A 687 -9.50 -30.37 -23.12
CA CYS A 687 -9.59 -31.15 -21.88
C CYS A 687 -9.92 -30.25 -20.67
N CYS A 688 -9.17 -29.17 -20.46
CA CYS A 688 -9.42 -28.26 -19.33
C CYS A 688 -10.72 -27.45 -19.45
N ARG A 689 -11.18 -27.17 -20.67
CA ARG A 689 -12.42 -26.40 -20.92
C ARG A 689 -13.67 -27.24 -20.68
N ASP A 690 -13.68 -28.47 -21.19
CA ASP A 690 -14.89 -29.31 -21.25
C ASP A 690 -15.02 -30.21 -20.00
N GLU A 691 -13.91 -30.68 -19.43
CA GLU A 691 -13.91 -31.61 -18.28
C GLU A 691 -13.50 -30.95 -16.96
N GLY A 692 -13.06 -29.69 -17.01
CA GLY A 692 -12.67 -28.89 -15.85
C GLY A 692 -11.21 -29.07 -15.39
N PRO A 693 -10.77 -28.34 -14.36
CA PRO A 693 -9.35 -28.29 -13.94
C PRO A 693 -8.86 -29.55 -13.19
N THR A 694 -9.76 -30.50 -12.88
CA THR A 694 -9.45 -31.74 -12.15
C THR A 694 -9.31 -32.96 -13.04
N SER A 695 -9.65 -32.87 -14.33
CA SER A 695 -9.42 -33.96 -15.28
C SER A 695 -7.93 -34.11 -15.58
N GLU A 696 -7.49 -35.36 -15.67
CA GLU A 696 -6.15 -35.67 -16.16
C GLU A 696 -6.16 -35.66 -17.70
N PRO A 697 -5.10 -35.16 -18.35
CA PRO A 697 -5.01 -35.19 -19.80
C PRO A 697 -4.98 -36.63 -20.32
N ASP A 698 -5.55 -36.83 -21.51
CA ASP A 698 -5.53 -38.11 -22.25
C ASP A 698 -4.10 -38.69 -22.35
N GLU A 699 -3.95 -40.00 -22.11
CA GLU A 699 -2.67 -40.70 -22.19
C GLU A 699 -1.99 -40.49 -23.55
N ALA A 700 -2.77 -40.46 -24.63
CA ALA A 700 -2.23 -40.20 -25.97
C ALA A 700 -1.62 -38.79 -26.08
N LEU A 701 -2.23 -37.78 -25.45
CA LEU A 701 -1.67 -36.42 -25.42
C LEU A 701 -0.38 -36.37 -24.59
N VAL A 702 -0.35 -37.08 -23.46
CA VAL A 702 0.83 -37.16 -22.58
C VAL A 702 1.98 -37.82 -23.33
N ASP A 703 1.74 -38.95 -24.01
CA ASP A 703 2.74 -39.66 -24.81
C ASP A 703 3.30 -38.79 -25.94
N GLU A 704 2.45 -38.04 -26.64
CA GLU A 704 2.91 -37.09 -27.65
C GLU A 704 3.79 -35.98 -27.04
N CYS A 705 3.45 -35.48 -25.84
CA CYS A 705 4.25 -34.49 -25.12
C CYS A 705 5.57 -35.07 -24.60
N CYS A 706 5.64 -36.35 -24.25
CA CYS A 706 6.88 -37.06 -23.88
C CYS A 706 7.92 -37.04 -24.99
N LEU A 707 7.48 -36.97 -26.26
CA LEU A 707 8.34 -36.95 -27.43
C LEU A 707 8.84 -35.54 -27.80
N LEU A 708 8.36 -34.48 -27.15
CA LEU A 708 8.79 -33.11 -27.49
C LEU A 708 10.29 -32.88 -27.29
N PRO A 709 10.95 -33.32 -26.20
CA PRO A 709 12.38 -33.10 -25.99
C PRO A 709 13.28 -33.78 -27.02
N SER A 710 12.81 -34.80 -27.75
CA SER A 710 13.56 -35.43 -28.85
C SER A 710 13.35 -34.75 -30.19
N GLN A 711 12.34 -33.89 -30.32
CA GLN A 711 12.01 -33.14 -31.53
C GLN A 711 12.51 -31.69 -31.48
N LEU A 712 12.44 -31.08 -30.30
CA LEU A 712 12.73 -29.67 -30.07
C LEU A 712 13.60 -29.50 -28.83
N LEU A 713 14.57 -28.60 -28.90
CA LEU A 713 15.33 -28.18 -27.73
C LEU A 713 14.39 -27.44 -26.77
N ILE A 714 14.21 -27.98 -25.57
CA ILE A 714 13.35 -27.37 -24.56
C ILE A 714 14.08 -26.17 -23.94
N PRO A 715 13.48 -24.97 -23.99
CA PRO A 715 14.10 -23.78 -23.41
C PRO A 715 14.11 -23.86 -21.87
N SER A 716 15.18 -23.35 -21.25
CA SER A 716 15.18 -23.12 -19.81
C SER A 716 14.39 -21.85 -19.50
N LEU A 717 13.25 -21.98 -18.81
CA LEU A 717 12.52 -20.81 -18.32
C LEU A 717 13.19 -20.24 -17.07
N ASP A 718 13.65 -19.00 -17.17
CA ASP A 718 14.01 -18.19 -16.00
C ASP A 718 12.73 -17.70 -15.31
N TRP A 719 12.27 -18.49 -14.34
CA TRP A 719 11.17 -18.14 -13.45
C TRP A 719 11.55 -16.96 -12.57
N LEU A 720 10.58 -16.11 -12.27
CA LEU A 720 10.81 -14.99 -11.34
C LEU A 720 11.31 -15.54 -10.00
N PRO A 721 12.47 -15.08 -9.50
CA PRO A 721 12.99 -15.54 -8.22
C PRO A 721 12.02 -15.18 -7.11
N VAL A 722 11.92 -16.04 -6.09
CA VAL A 722 11.14 -15.69 -4.90
C VAL A 722 11.84 -14.51 -4.22
N SER A 723 11.11 -13.39 -4.08
CA SER A 723 11.61 -12.16 -3.45
C SER A 723 12.24 -12.45 -2.08
N ASP A 724 13.32 -11.74 -1.76
CA ASP A 724 14.02 -11.79 -0.48
C ASP A 724 13.34 -10.99 0.65
N GLY A 725 12.10 -10.55 0.41
CA GLY A 725 11.30 -9.76 1.32
C GLY A 725 11.12 -10.40 2.71
N LEU A 726 10.93 -9.53 3.69
CA LEU A 726 10.91 -9.88 5.10
C LEU A 726 9.66 -10.69 5.51
N VAL A 727 8.51 -10.48 4.84
CA VAL A 727 7.22 -11.04 5.28
C VAL A 727 7.20 -12.57 5.38
N SER A 728 7.84 -13.28 4.45
CA SER A 728 7.89 -14.74 4.43
C SER A 728 8.91 -15.32 5.42
N ARG A 729 9.82 -14.48 5.93
CA ARG A 729 10.93 -14.86 6.83
C ARG A 729 10.62 -14.55 8.30
N LEU A 730 9.56 -13.79 8.53
CA LEU A 730 9.14 -13.34 9.85
C LEU A 730 8.44 -14.46 10.61
N GLN A 731 9.15 -15.09 11.55
CA GLN A 731 8.55 -16.12 12.40
C GLN A 731 7.61 -15.50 13.46
N PRO A 732 6.57 -16.21 13.90
CA PRO A 732 5.81 -15.82 15.08
C PRO A 732 6.71 -15.77 16.32
N LYS A 733 6.57 -14.73 17.15
CA LYS A 733 7.17 -14.59 18.50
C LYS A 733 8.70 -14.47 18.58
N GLN A 734 9.45 -14.50 17.48
CA GLN A 734 10.89 -14.22 17.48
C GLN A 734 11.19 -12.91 16.73
N PRO A 735 11.48 -11.79 17.44
CA PRO A 735 11.79 -10.53 16.80
C PRO A 735 13.13 -10.58 16.07
N LEU A 736 13.18 -10.07 14.84
CA LEU A 736 14.43 -9.92 14.10
C LEU A 736 15.12 -8.60 14.45
N ARG A 737 16.46 -8.62 14.53
CA ARG A 737 17.27 -7.41 14.66
C ARG A 737 17.98 -7.14 13.34
N LEU A 738 17.70 -5.98 12.77
CA LEU A 738 18.13 -5.54 11.45
C LEU A 738 18.96 -4.26 11.60
N HIS A 739 19.76 -3.95 10.58
CA HIS A 739 20.53 -2.72 10.53
C HIS A 739 20.22 -1.97 9.23
N PHE A 740 20.06 -0.66 9.34
CA PHE A 740 19.92 0.22 8.19
C PHE A 740 21.17 0.14 7.31
N GLY A 741 20.97 0.09 5.99
CA GLY A 741 22.03 -0.01 4.99
C GLY A 741 22.62 -1.41 4.79
N LYS A 742 22.21 -2.41 5.59
CA LYS A 742 22.80 -3.75 5.57
C LYS A 742 21.77 -4.85 5.39
N ALA A 743 21.82 -5.50 4.23
CA ALA A 743 20.99 -6.67 3.94
C ALA A 743 21.24 -7.77 4.99
N PRO A 744 20.19 -8.40 5.53
CA PRO A 744 20.34 -9.33 6.63
C PRO A 744 20.88 -10.68 6.13
N THR A 745 21.94 -11.17 6.79
CA THR A 745 22.45 -12.54 6.61
C THR A 745 21.61 -13.49 7.47
N LEU A 746 20.40 -13.79 7.02
CA LEU A 746 19.50 -14.71 7.75
C LEU A 746 19.85 -16.17 7.40
N PRO A 747 19.86 -17.08 8.39
CA PRO A 747 20.03 -18.50 8.11
C PRO A 747 18.87 -18.99 7.25
N THR A 748 19.19 -19.59 6.10
CA THR A 748 18.25 -20.37 5.29
C THR A 748 17.64 -21.44 6.20
N SER A 749 16.33 -21.38 6.44
CA SER A 749 15.65 -22.42 7.23
C SER A 749 15.78 -23.77 6.52
N ALA A 750 15.75 -24.89 7.25
CA ALA A 750 15.80 -26.22 6.64
C ALA A 750 14.66 -26.46 5.62
N SER A 751 13.57 -25.69 5.68
CA SER A 751 12.48 -25.68 4.69
C SER A 751 12.84 -25.01 3.35
N THR A 752 13.93 -24.25 3.28
CA THR A 752 14.45 -23.67 2.03
C THR A 752 15.30 -24.65 1.21
N LEU A 753 15.68 -25.81 1.77
CA LEU A 753 16.47 -26.83 1.06
C LEU A 753 15.73 -27.49 -0.12
N GLN A 754 14.40 -27.38 -0.20
CA GLN A 754 13.62 -27.82 -1.37
C GLN A 754 13.41 -26.72 -2.44
N LEU A 755 13.97 -25.52 -2.21
CA LEU A 755 13.77 -24.32 -3.03
C LEU A 755 15.03 -23.90 -3.83
N ASP A 756 16.10 -24.70 -3.79
CA ASP A 756 17.40 -24.38 -4.40
C ASP A 756 17.33 -24.06 -5.92
N GLY A 757 16.30 -24.53 -6.62
CA GLY A 757 16.06 -24.21 -8.04
C GLY A 757 15.38 -22.85 -8.31
N LEU A 758 14.78 -22.22 -7.30
CA LEU A 758 14.03 -20.95 -7.43
C LEU A 758 14.71 -19.76 -6.73
N ILE A 759 15.80 -20.02 -6.00
CA ILE A 759 16.64 -19.01 -5.36
C ILE A 759 17.84 -18.76 -6.28
N ARG A 760 18.01 -17.53 -6.77
CA ARG A 760 19.19 -17.19 -7.58
C ARG A 760 20.45 -17.14 -6.70
N ALA A 761 21.40 -18.02 -6.99
CA ALA A 761 22.74 -17.93 -6.43
C ALA A 761 23.49 -16.69 -6.99
N PRO A 762 24.41 -16.09 -6.20
CA PRO A 762 25.31 -15.05 -6.70
C PRO A 762 26.07 -15.54 -7.94
N GLY A 763 26.20 -14.70 -8.97
CA GLY A 763 26.92 -15.04 -10.20
C GLY A 763 26.10 -15.75 -11.29
N GLN A 764 24.82 -16.06 -11.05
CA GLN A 764 23.92 -16.57 -12.09
C GLN A 764 23.52 -15.45 -13.08
N PRO A 765 23.40 -15.74 -14.40
CA PRO A 765 22.96 -14.78 -15.38
C PRO A 765 21.56 -14.26 -15.04
N LYS A 766 21.39 -12.94 -15.10
CA LYS A 766 20.11 -12.27 -14.86
C LYS A 766 19.41 -12.00 -16.19
N ILE A 767 18.09 -12.06 -16.19
CA ILE A 767 17.26 -11.58 -17.30
C ILE A 767 16.52 -10.30 -16.89
N ASP A 768 16.32 -9.40 -17.86
CA ASP A 768 15.29 -8.38 -17.79
C ASP A 768 13.94 -9.06 -17.97
N HIS A 769 13.15 -9.15 -16.91
CA HIS A 769 11.91 -9.92 -16.92
C HIS A 769 10.79 -9.24 -17.72
N LEU A 770 10.88 -7.92 -17.95
CA LEU A 770 9.89 -7.20 -18.75
C LEU A 770 10.24 -7.23 -20.24
N ARG A 771 11.53 -7.11 -20.56
CA ARG A 771 12.03 -7.06 -21.95
C ARG A 771 12.47 -8.41 -22.49
N ARG A 772 12.61 -9.40 -21.61
CA ARG A 772 13.12 -10.75 -21.90
C ARG A 772 14.53 -10.72 -22.52
N LEU A 773 15.36 -9.77 -22.08
CA LEU A 773 16.75 -9.61 -22.54
C LEU A 773 17.72 -10.16 -21.49
N HIS A 774 18.74 -10.90 -21.93
CA HIS A 774 19.81 -11.36 -21.05
C HIS A 774 20.68 -10.18 -20.60
N LEU A 775 20.87 -10.05 -19.29
CA LEU A 775 21.68 -9.00 -18.66
C LEU A 775 23.07 -9.51 -18.23
N GLY A 776 23.29 -10.82 -18.28
CA GLY A 776 24.50 -11.46 -17.75
C GLY A 776 24.51 -11.54 -16.22
N ALA A 777 25.58 -12.10 -15.65
CA ALA A 777 25.70 -12.28 -14.20
C ALA A 777 25.87 -10.96 -13.44
N TYR A 778 26.61 -10.03 -14.07
CA TYR A 778 26.93 -8.70 -13.54
C TYR A 778 26.50 -7.65 -14.58
N PRO A 779 25.24 -7.21 -14.54
CA PRO A 779 24.74 -6.20 -15.48
C PRO A 779 25.55 -4.90 -15.36
N THR A 780 26.09 -4.42 -16.47
CA THR A 780 26.77 -3.12 -16.54
C THR A 780 25.79 -1.95 -16.58
N GLU A 781 24.56 -2.20 -17.03
CA GLU A 781 23.48 -1.23 -17.09
C GLU A 781 22.78 -1.06 -15.74
N GLU A 782 22.33 0.16 -15.46
CA GLU A 782 21.53 0.43 -14.27
C GLU A 782 20.21 -0.36 -14.32
N CYS A 783 19.91 -1.06 -13.23
CA CYS A 783 18.72 -1.90 -13.10
C CYS A 783 17.82 -1.42 -11.96
N LYS A 784 16.55 -1.79 -12.05
CA LYS A 784 15.58 -1.67 -10.97
C LYS A 784 14.94 -3.02 -10.66
N THR A 785 14.59 -3.23 -9.41
CA THR A 785 13.96 -4.46 -8.90
C THR A 785 12.62 -4.16 -8.24
N CYS A 786 11.66 -5.05 -8.38
CA CYS A 786 10.38 -4.94 -7.69
C CYS A 786 10.51 -5.35 -6.22
N THR A 787 10.01 -4.52 -5.29
CA THR A 787 10.03 -4.82 -3.85
C THR A 787 9.18 -6.04 -3.47
N ARG A 788 8.14 -6.36 -4.26
CA ARG A 788 7.22 -7.48 -3.96
C ARG A 788 7.64 -8.81 -4.58
N CYS A 789 8.02 -8.82 -5.87
CA CYS A 789 8.28 -10.07 -6.61
C CYS A 789 9.72 -10.28 -7.04
N GLY A 790 10.63 -9.34 -6.77
CA GLY A 790 12.02 -9.48 -7.19
C GLY A 790 12.25 -9.37 -8.71
N CYS A 791 11.21 -9.04 -9.50
CA CYS A 791 11.33 -8.76 -10.93
C CYS A 791 12.41 -7.71 -11.18
N VAL A 792 13.36 -8.03 -12.05
CA VAL A 792 14.49 -7.15 -12.44
C VAL A 792 14.26 -6.67 -13.86
N THR A 793 14.51 -5.38 -14.10
CA THR A 793 14.45 -4.77 -15.43
C THR A 793 15.44 -3.61 -15.53
N MET A 794 15.94 -3.32 -16.73
CA MET A 794 16.80 -2.15 -16.93
C MET A 794 16.04 -0.85 -16.62
N LEU A 795 16.74 0.10 -16.00
CA LEU A 795 16.19 1.40 -15.66
C LEU A 795 15.89 2.22 -16.91
N ARG A 796 16.80 2.19 -17.90
CA ARG A 796 16.66 2.85 -19.19
C ARG A 796 16.50 1.82 -20.30
N SER A 797 15.65 2.13 -21.28
CA SER A 797 15.47 1.25 -22.44
C SER A 797 16.63 1.38 -23.42
N PRO A 798 17.19 0.28 -23.93
CA PRO A 798 18.09 0.34 -25.07
C PRO A 798 17.35 0.60 -26.39
N ASN A 799 16.03 0.37 -26.45
CA ASN A 799 15.25 0.44 -27.68
C ASN A 799 14.39 1.72 -27.73
N LYS A 800 14.44 2.43 -28.87
CA LYS A 800 13.73 3.72 -29.06
C LYS A 800 12.42 3.60 -29.85
N THR A 801 12.05 2.40 -30.31
CA THR A 801 10.82 2.17 -31.09
C THR A 801 9.56 2.47 -30.29
N THR A 802 8.50 2.94 -30.97
CA THR A 802 7.24 3.34 -30.34
C THR A 802 6.54 2.18 -29.64
N ALA A 803 6.56 0.98 -30.23
CA ALA A 803 5.91 -0.21 -29.67
C ALA A 803 6.54 -0.63 -28.33
N VAL A 804 7.88 -0.63 -28.23
CA VAL A 804 8.58 -0.96 -26.99
C VAL A 804 8.36 0.13 -25.94
N LYS A 805 8.37 1.41 -26.32
CA LYS A 805 8.01 2.49 -25.41
C LYS A 805 6.59 2.31 -24.84
N GLN A 806 5.61 1.99 -25.68
CA GLN A 806 4.23 1.76 -25.21
C GLN A 806 4.13 0.57 -24.25
N TRP A 807 4.85 -0.53 -24.51
CA TRP A 807 4.95 -1.66 -23.58
C TRP A 807 5.54 -1.23 -22.23
N GLU A 808 6.68 -0.54 -22.25
CA GLU A 808 7.39 -0.15 -21.03
C GLU A 808 6.65 0.90 -20.20
N GLN A 809 5.95 1.84 -20.85
CA GLN A 809 5.17 2.87 -20.16
C GLN A 809 4.07 2.29 -19.27
N ARG A 810 3.56 1.09 -19.58
CA ARG A 810 2.59 0.37 -18.72
C ARG A 810 3.18 -0.01 -17.36
N TRP A 811 4.50 -0.22 -17.30
CA TRP A 811 5.23 -0.73 -16.14
C TRP A 811 6.20 0.29 -15.55
N ILE A 812 6.11 1.56 -15.96
CA ILE A 812 7.04 2.59 -15.49
C ILE A 812 6.88 2.84 -13.99
N LYS A 813 5.63 2.91 -13.51
CA LYS A 813 5.27 3.20 -12.11
C LYS A 813 5.41 2.00 -11.18
N ASN A 814 4.93 0.84 -11.62
CA ASN A 814 4.87 -0.37 -10.81
C ASN A 814 5.23 -1.60 -11.65
N CYS A 815 5.68 -2.65 -10.99
CA CYS A 815 5.84 -3.96 -11.60
C CYS A 815 4.51 -4.55 -12.05
N VAL A 816 4.57 -5.56 -12.91
CA VAL A 816 3.44 -6.39 -13.34
C VAL A 816 2.65 -6.98 -12.15
N CYS A 817 3.30 -7.23 -11.01
CA CYS A 817 2.62 -7.68 -9.78
C CYS A 817 2.08 -6.52 -8.89
N GLY A 818 2.14 -5.28 -9.38
CA GLY A 818 1.74 -4.07 -8.65
C GLY A 818 2.72 -3.58 -7.58
N GLY A 819 3.85 -4.26 -7.37
CA GLY A 819 4.87 -3.82 -6.41
C GLY A 819 5.69 -2.63 -6.92
N LEU A 820 6.25 -1.85 -6.00
CA LEU A 820 7.06 -0.68 -6.30
C LEU A 820 8.41 -1.07 -6.92
N TRP A 821 8.98 -0.18 -7.71
CA TRP A 821 10.34 -0.31 -8.20
C TRP A 821 11.34 0.32 -7.23
N ARG A 822 12.48 -0.34 -7.02
CA ARG A 822 13.66 0.24 -6.37
C ARG A 822 14.86 0.16 -7.29
N ARG A 823 15.69 1.20 -7.33
CA ARG A 823 16.97 1.17 -8.05
C ARG A 823 17.92 0.21 -7.33
N VAL A 824 18.64 -0.60 -8.11
CA VAL A 824 19.66 -1.50 -7.58
C VAL A 824 21.04 -0.89 -7.83
N PRO A 825 21.95 -0.86 -6.86
CA PRO A 825 23.34 -0.45 -7.09
C PRO A 825 23.99 -1.30 -8.19
N LEU A 826 24.88 -0.69 -8.97
CA LEU A 826 25.67 -1.44 -9.95
C LEU A 826 26.45 -2.55 -9.24
N SER A 827 26.34 -3.76 -9.78
CA SER A 827 27.06 -4.91 -9.24
C SER A 827 28.51 -4.82 -9.73
N TYR A 828 29.41 -4.25 -8.91
CA TYR A 828 30.84 -4.36 -9.18
C TYR A 828 31.32 -5.77 -8.81
N PRO A 829 32.18 -6.40 -9.64
CA PRO A 829 32.72 -7.73 -9.38
C PRO A 829 33.53 -7.82 -8.09
#